data_AF-A0A1F3L4J8-F1
#
_entry.id   AF-A0A1F3L4J8-F1
#
_cell.length_a   1.000
_cell.length_b   1.000
_cell.length_c   1.000
_cell.angle_alpha   90.00
_cell.angle_beta   90.00
_cell.angle_gamma   90.00
#
_symmetry.space_group_name_H-M   'P 1'
#
loop_
_entity.id
_entity.type
_entity.pdbx_description
1 polymer ?
#
loop_
_entity_poly.entity_id
_entity_poly.type
_entity_poly.pdbx_seq_one_letter_code
_entity_poly.pdbx_strand_id
1 'polypeptide(L)'
;MKKFISIFILFPFFCFAQHGNYPGYVEDNHDLDDNENRNLTNRYAPIGSSFTPKGDFKGLVVYVGFSSGSDYDQSIAGWRPHPHTDVGFPNFSPVNSGLPYDIDMNTGTAINLFYSNNSQFTQYASDPNIKNISKFYYEMSKGQFRFTLDVYKESGVPKLVLIDPSSVIGTGQSYWRKMNRLVYQTIAPHVAWSNYDNRTNSPAYDINYNYLTTQPDFKPDFIIIIYRVMNGMLPVDVTNFAASSPEPAFSYDGYDFIGSGYTQANARDDFNSLFIHEAAHQIFGCPHYGGANQVSGAYFFPENGWGMMNIGSGAFWSALGWERWYLDWIQLKSNNQTLNSNINTISDLPLNGEFILSDFILSGDVVRIKIPNGTGKNQYLWLENHQGYSIFDNRQWIEAGDGLLFPASPRGIMAYIEAINDDKHTPSNVASGAGGIKYIHSMGKFDFAYDPVPFNPSHLWDNAIYNFSEGVSNPISGQMPCNAIMNDFYGLDETITKTYATNSTSTNDEAYWIVQQNGTYTDMFIQGGSSFQIGQKYGISTNPLFINYPNYYSSLVIPTNPYYSTMPYVGSYYLNGISIELLEQYSDGRIRIKVRLDDVDVVNDTRWSGNIELNDITQNSNPDVSLQTGKTITIDKSGTPNRHTKVNGAFINPTIFICKSNSYFKQQTTSNVEVINGSGLLLEASSTYEVNSHAKLTVKNGSTLLLRAGSNLLIKGTGKLVIEEGAYICIENGANIILQDVESIIDLQPGFIYGSNSTLSTFLSLLPNCMNFCDIAFTGLGSITNETHYSTAITWSNRDYLIVGKVYIENSSSLTIANANIYFSENAKIIVKPKGRLLINDLGNLTTTCNNLWQGIEVWGNPNQNQSLTNQGFVRLTNGATIENAIFGIVAGKMTLSTSNALFPNNYSLDATTTGGIIWADGAKFINNQIGI
;
A
#
# COMPACT_ATOMS: atom_id res chain seq x y z
N MET A 1 29.91 37.21 -3.47
CA MET A 1 28.82 38.14 -3.10
C MET A 1 27.82 38.45 -4.25
N LYS A 2 27.89 37.79 -5.42
CA LYS A 2 26.86 37.81 -6.49
C LYS A 2 26.04 36.50 -6.62
N LYS A 3 26.27 35.53 -5.73
CA LYS A 3 25.54 34.24 -5.67
C LYS A 3 24.33 34.26 -4.71
N PHE A 4 23.96 35.44 -4.19
CA PHE A 4 23.05 35.57 -3.04
C PHE A 4 21.68 36.20 -3.36
N ILE A 5 21.37 36.47 -4.64
CA ILE A 5 20.13 37.19 -5.02
C ILE A 5 19.21 36.35 -5.93
N SER A 6 19.59 35.13 -6.32
CA SER A 6 18.76 34.27 -7.17
C SER A 6 17.77 33.37 -6.41
N ILE A 7 17.63 33.51 -5.08
CA ILE A 7 17.01 32.50 -4.20
C ILE A 7 15.51 32.76 -3.93
N PHE A 8 14.90 33.82 -4.48
CA PHE A 8 13.58 34.23 -3.98
C PHE A 8 12.33 33.63 -4.64
N ILE A 9 12.37 32.92 -5.79
CA ILE A 9 11.14 32.73 -6.59
C ILE A 9 11.11 31.43 -7.42
N LEU A 10 11.23 30.27 -6.79
CA LEU A 10 11.38 28.98 -7.50
C LEU A 10 10.47 27.87 -6.97
N PHE A 11 9.16 28.06 -6.96
CA PHE A 11 8.34 27.14 -6.15
C PHE A 11 6.87 26.95 -6.54
N PRO A 12 6.53 26.09 -7.53
CA PRO A 12 5.13 25.71 -7.69
C PRO A 12 4.84 24.21 -7.87
N PHE A 13 5.82 23.29 -7.77
CA PHE A 13 5.51 21.84 -7.88
C PHE A 13 5.44 21.11 -6.53
N PHE A 14 6.09 21.63 -5.49
CA PHE A 14 5.95 21.11 -4.12
C PHE A 14 4.86 21.81 -3.28
N CYS A 15 4.57 23.09 -3.58
CA CYS A 15 3.81 23.98 -2.68
C CYS A 15 2.29 23.91 -2.74
N PHE A 16 1.68 23.34 -3.77
CA PHE A 16 0.21 23.38 -3.91
C PHE A 16 -0.50 22.16 -3.33
N ALA A 17 0.25 21.24 -2.72
CA ALA A 17 -0.26 19.97 -2.20
C ALA A 17 -0.79 20.01 -0.78
N GLN A 18 -0.69 21.15 -0.06
CA GLN A 18 -1.16 21.23 1.33
C GLN A 18 -2.21 22.32 1.58
N HIS A 19 -2.61 23.09 0.56
CA HIS A 19 -3.72 24.02 0.67
C HIS A 19 -4.48 24.18 -0.66
N GLY A 20 -5.69 23.63 -0.73
CA GLY A 20 -6.63 23.79 -1.84
C GLY A 20 -7.24 25.19 -1.98
N ASN A 21 -6.44 26.27 -2.01
CA ASN A 21 -6.95 27.65 -2.04
C ASN A 21 -6.50 28.53 -3.22
N TYR A 22 -6.00 27.96 -4.33
CA TYR A 22 -5.81 28.74 -5.56
C TYR A 22 -6.35 28.03 -6.81
N PRO A 23 -7.31 28.63 -7.55
CA PRO A 23 -7.96 28.04 -8.72
C PRO A 23 -7.12 28.17 -10.01
N GLY A 24 -5.80 28.02 -9.95
CA GLY A 24 -4.88 28.45 -11.01
C GLY A 24 -4.14 27.38 -11.81
N TYR A 25 -4.53 26.09 -11.82
CA TYR A 25 -3.67 25.00 -12.34
C TYR A 25 -4.46 23.80 -12.92
N VAL A 26 -3.82 22.83 -13.59
CA VAL A 26 -3.52 22.74 -15.03
C VAL A 26 -4.26 21.47 -15.53
N GLU A 27 -4.97 21.52 -16.66
CA GLU A 27 -5.37 20.32 -17.38
C GLU A 27 -4.26 19.97 -18.36
N ASP A 28 -3.68 18.77 -18.24
CA ASP A 28 -2.76 18.19 -19.23
C ASP A 28 -3.59 17.61 -20.39
N ASN A 29 -4.32 18.51 -21.07
CA ASN A 29 -5.07 18.16 -22.26
C ASN A 29 -4.11 18.24 -23.45
N HIS A 30 -3.58 17.10 -23.86
CA HIS A 30 -2.94 17.01 -25.17
C HIS A 30 -3.98 16.61 -26.21
N ASP A 31 -3.73 16.93 -27.49
CA ASP A 31 -4.39 16.26 -28.61
C ASP A 31 -3.90 14.80 -28.65
N LEU A 32 -4.26 13.99 -27.64
CA LEU A 32 -4.11 12.55 -27.68
C LEU A 32 -5.21 12.06 -28.63
N ASP A 33 -4.80 11.60 -29.80
CA ASP A 33 -5.70 11.07 -30.84
C ASP A 33 -6.22 9.67 -30.45
N ASP A 34 -6.72 9.52 -29.22
CA ASP A 34 -7.26 8.28 -28.67
C ASP A 34 -8.63 7.95 -29.27
N ASN A 35 -9.34 8.94 -29.83
CA ASN A 35 -10.70 8.77 -30.32
C ASN A 35 -10.81 8.31 -31.78
N GLU A 36 -9.84 8.61 -32.66
CA GLU A 36 -9.93 8.26 -34.08
C GLU A 36 -9.56 6.79 -34.40
N ASN A 37 -8.86 6.09 -33.50
CA ASN A 37 -8.18 4.83 -33.86
C ASN A 37 -8.75 3.54 -33.24
N ARG A 38 -10.05 3.47 -32.94
CA ARG A 38 -10.71 2.27 -32.37
C ARG A 38 -10.72 1.03 -33.28
N ASN A 39 -10.23 1.13 -34.53
CA ASN A 39 -10.26 0.06 -35.53
C ASN A 39 -8.90 -0.63 -35.78
N LEU A 40 -7.81 -0.22 -35.11
CA LEU A 40 -6.50 -0.89 -35.25
C LEU A 40 -6.42 -2.11 -34.32
N THR A 41 -6.32 -3.30 -34.89
CA THR A 41 -6.32 -4.58 -34.15
C THR A 41 -4.95 -4.98 -33.59
N ASN A 42 -3.85 -4.35 -34.04
CA ASN A 42 -2.49 -4.64 -33.58
C ASN A 42 -1.76 -3.35 -33.20
N ARG A 43 -1.61 -3.08 -31.90
CA ARG A 43 -0.89 -1.91 -31.37
C ARG A 43 0.37 -2.32 -30.61
N TYR A 44 1.36 -1.43 -30.55
CA TYR A 44 2.65 -1.65 -29.89
C TYR A 44 3.19 -0.34 -29.29
N ALA A 45 3.21 -0.23 -27.97
CA ALA A 45 3.60 0.98 -27.24
C ALA A 45 4.97 1.58 -27.65
N PRO A 46 6.02 0.79 -27.95
CA PRO A 46 7.32 1.32 -28.40
C PRO A 46 7.31 2.05 -29.74
N ILE A 47 6.24 1.94 -30.54
CA ILE A 47 6.04 2.78 -31.72
C ILE A 47 5.70 4.22 -31.35
N GLY A 48 5.15 4.43 -30.16
CA GLY A 48 4.72 5.70 -29.62
C GLY A 48 3.36 6.18 -30.15
N SER A 49 2.82 7.21 -29.50
CA SER A 49 1.53 7.83 -29.84
C SER A 49 1.71 8.91 -30.90
N SER A 50 2.31 10.03 -30.50
CA SER A 50 2.49 11.22 -31.34
C SER A 50 3.75 11.10 -32.20
N PHE A 51 4.79 10.43 -31.69
CA PHE A 51 5.99 10.11 -32.44
C PHE A 51 6.72 8.88 -31.87
N THR A 52 7.58 8.25 -32.69
CA THR A 52 8.38 7.10 -32.25
C THR A 52 9.63 7.52 -31.47
N PRO A 53 9.82 7.03 -30.23
CA PRO A 53 10.97 7.36 -29.38
C PRO A 53 12.22 6.53 -29.73
N LYS A 54 12.56 6.48 -31.03
CA LYS A 54 13.72 5.77 -31.59
C LYS A 54 14.33 6.57 -32.74
N GLY A 55 15.61 6.30 -33.00
CA GLY A 55 16.40 6.94 -34.05
C GLY A 55 16.64 8.42 -33.76
N ASP A 56 16.84 9.18 -34.84
CA ASP A 56 17.19 10.60 -34.79
C ASP A 56 15.94 11.44 -34.89
N PHE A 57 15.67 12.23 -33.87
CA PHE A 57 14.48 13.07 -33.77
C PHE A 57 14.88 14.51 -33.57
N LYS A 58 14.24 15.42 -34.32
CA LYS A 58 14.56 16.83 -34.29
C LYS A 58 13.30 17.67 -34.15
N GLY A 59 13.23 18.44 -33.08
CA GLY A 59 12.16 19.42 -32.87
C GLY A 59 12.64 20.87 -32.96
N LEU A 60 11.68 21.79 -32.88
CA LEU A 60 11.90 23.24 -32.88
C LEU A 60 11.31 23.87 -31.62
N VAL A 61 12.09 24.73 -30.95
CA VAL A 61 11.67 25.53 -29.80
C VAL A 61 11.49 26.97 -30.24
N VAL A 62 10.30 27.51 -30.00
CA VAL A 62 9.91 28.87 -30.37
C VAL A 62 9.61 29.65 -29.09
N TYR A 63 10.46 30.62 -28.77
CA TYR A 63 10.18 31.56 -27.68
C TYR A 63 9.33 32.72 -28.19
N VAL A 64 8.28 33.06 -27.47
CA VAL A 64 7.28 34.03 -27.88
C VAL A 64 7.14 35.14 -26.83
N GLY A 65 7.05 36.39 -27.30
CA GLY A 65 6.67 37.56 -26.53
C GLY A 65 5.58 38.35 -27.25
N PHE A 66 5.18 39.48 -26.67
CA PHE A 66 4.12 40.33 -27.21
C PHE A 66 4.67 41.65 -27.77
N SER A 67 4.18 42.08 -28.92
CA SER A 67 4.75 43.18 -29.74
C SER A 67 4.42 44.60 -29.23
N SER A 68 3.47 44.78 -28.32
CA SER A 68 3.08 46.10 -27.82
C SER A 68 3.79 46.46 -26.51
N GLY A 69 4.73 47.39 -26.61
CA GLY A 69 5.45 47.95 -25.47
C GLY A 69 4.63 48.95 -24.65
N SER A 70 5.00 49.00 -23.36
CA SER A 70 4.96 50.15 -22.44
C SER A 70 3.71 50.59 -21.65
N ASP A 71 2.46 50.13 -21.85
CA ASP A 71 1.38 50.49 -20.91
C ASP A 71 0.20 49.50 -20.93
N TYR A 72 0.32 48.36 -20.24
CA TYR A 72 -0.81 47.44 -20.02
C TYR A 72 -1.08 47.22 -18.53
N ASP A 73 -1.57 48.29 -17.89
CA ASP A 73 -2.33 48.23 -16.64
C ASP A 73 -3.80 47.82 -16.89
N GLN A 74 -4.13 47.39 -18.12
CA GLN A 74 -5.44 46.93 -18.53
C GLN A 74 -5.37 45.50 -19.04
N SER A 75 -6.23 44.66 -18.47
CA SER A 75 -6.40 43.24 -18.79
C SER A 75 -6.37 42.98 -20.29
N ILE A 76 -5.34 42.29 -20.78
CA ILE A 76 -5.47 41.53 -22.04
C ILE A 76 -6.58 40.52 -21.79
N ALA A 77 -7.50 40.32 -22.73
CA ALA A 77 -8.55 39.32 -22.58
C ALA A 77 -7.87 37.95 -22.34
N GLY A 78 -8.03 37.39 -21.14
CA GLY A 78 -7.31 36.19 -20.74
C GLY A 78 -5.98 36.39 -20.01
N TRP A 79 -5.55 37.61 -19.62
CA TRP A 79 -4.40 37.87 -18.71
C TRP A 79 -4.65 38.98 -17.64
N ARG A 80 -4.35 38.71 -16.35
CA ARG A 80 -4.52 39.62 -15.20
C ARG A 80 -3.17 40.11 -14.67
N PRO A 81 -3.09 41.34 -14.14
CA PRO A 81 -1.98 41.77 -13.31
C PRO A 81 -1.85 40.85 -12.09
N HIS A 82 -0.66 40.31 -11.87
CA HIS A 82 -0.33 39.52 -10.69
C HIS A 82 0.15 40.47 -9.57
N PRO A 83 -0.38 40.35 -8.34
CA PRO A 83 -0.07 41.29 -7.25
C PRO A 83 1.38 41.22 -6.75
N HIS A 84 2.18 40.25 -7.22
CA HIS A 84 3.61 40.21 -6.97
C HIS A 84 4.39 40.87 -8.12
N THR A 85 4.95 42.04 -7.81
CA THR A 85 5.89 42.88 -8.58
C THR A 85 6.85 42.08 -9.46
N ASP A 86 7.06 42.54 -10.70
CA ASP A 86 8.18 42.22 -11.60
C ASP A 86 9.04 41.01 -11.18
N VAL A 87 8.45 39.82 -11.29
CA VAL A 87 9.21 38.59 -11.48
C VAL A 87 9.81 38.65 -12.88
N GLY A 88 10.80 39.52 -13.06
CA GLY A 88 11.74 39.39 -14.14
C GLY A 88 12.36 38.02 -13.99
N PHE A 89 11.95 37.08 -14.84
CA PHE A 89 12.52 35.74 -14.91
C PHE A 89 14.04 35.87 -14.89
N PRO A 90 14.74 35.36 -13.86
CA PRO A 90 16.19 35.52 -13.75
C PRO A 90 16.91 34.85 -14.92
N ASN A 91 16.21 34.00 -15.68
CA ASN A 91 16.73 33.27 -16.82
C ASN A 91 16.52 33.94 -18.18
N PHE A 92 15.79 35.06 -18.31
CA PHE A 92 15.68 35.80 -19.58
C PHE A 92 16.51 37.08 -19.57
N SER A 93 17.25 37.32 -20.65
CA SER A 93 18.15 38.46 -20.72
C SER A 93 17.51 39.66 -21.42
N PRO A 94 17.52 40.86 -20.78
CA PRO A 94 17.29 42.12 -21.49
C PRO A 94 18.32 42.36 -22.61
N VAL A 95 19.50 41.75 -22.48
CA VAL A 95 20.64 41.89 -23.41
C VAL A 95 20.53 40.92 -24.60
N ASN A 96 19.89 39.74 -24.43
CA ASN A 96 19.70 38.74 -25.49
C ASN A 96 18.35 38.88 -26.20
N SER A 97 17.90 40.11 -26.44
CA SER A 97 16.62 40.37 -27.13
C SER A 97 15.39 39.67 -26.51
N GLY A 98 15.45 39.34 -25.22
CA GLY A 98 14.37 38.66 -24.52
C GLY A 98 14.31 37.14 -24.66
N LEU A 99 15.41 36.46 -25.03
CA LEU A 99 15.61 35.01 -24.96
C LEU A 99 16.31 34.56 -23.65
N PRO A 100 16.27 33.25 -23.30
CA PRO A 100 16.98 32.72 -22.14
C PRO A 100 18.50 32.93 -22.18
N TYR A 101 19.16 33.06 -21.02
CA TYR A 101 20.62 33.20 -20.91
C TYR A 101 21.39 31.96 -21.40
N ASP A 102 20.78 30.77 -21.33
CA ASP A 102 21.39 29.52 -21.79
C ASP A 102 21.49 29.41 -23.32
N ILE A 103 20.88 30.33 -24.07
CA ILE A 103 20.95 30.36 -25.53
C ILE A 103 22.12 31.21 -25.98
N ASP A 104 23.05 30.59 -26.72
CA ASP A 104 24.10 31.32 -27.42
C ASP A 104 23.49 32.11 -28.59
N MET A 105 23.60 33.44 -28.54
CA MET A 105 22.98 34.34 -29.53
C MET A 105 23.66 34.32 -30.91
N ASN A 106 24.85 33.72 -31.06
CA ASN A 106 25.52 33.59 -32.35
C ASN A 106 25.15 32.29 -33.06
N THR A 107 24.98 31.21 -32.29
CA THR A 107 24.81 29.85 -32.83
C THR A 107 23.40 29.30 -32.62
N GLY A 108 22.66 29.84 -31.66
CA GLY A 108 21.38 29.31 -31.16
C GLY A 108 21.49 28.02 -30.37
N THR A 109 22.70 27.59 -30.02
CA THR A 109 22.88 26.39 -29.19
C THR A 109 22.50 26.68 -27.75
N ALA A 110 21.84 25.71 -27.10
CA ALA A 110 21.43 25.80 -25.70
C ALA A 110 21.92 24.57 -24.92
N ILE A 111 23.25 24.40 -24.82
CA ILE A 111 23.86 23.14 -24.37
C ILE A 111 23.42 22.69 -22.96
N ASN A 112 23.03 23.62 -22.08
CA ASN A 112 22.51 23.31 -20.76
C ASN A 112 21.06 22.79 -20.77
N LEU A 113 20.33 23.00 -21.86
CA LEU A 113 18.93 22.60 -22.05
C LEU A 113 18.80 21.39 -22.97
N PHE A 114 19.52 21.38 -24.10
CA PHE A 114 19.48 20.31 -25.09
C PHE A 114 20.66 20.36 -26.09
N TYR A 115 20.81 19.29 -26.86
CA TYR A 115 21.67 19.24 -28.04
C TYR A 115 20.90 19.71 -29.28
N SER A 116 21.54 20.54 -30.10
CA SER A 116 21.03 21.06 -31.37
C SER A 116 21.32 20.15 -32.56
N ASN A 117 22.26 19.22 -32.44
CA ASN A 117 22.56 18.26 -33.50
C ASN A 117 23.24 16.99 -32.99
N ASN A 118 23.29 15.97 -33.84
CA ASN A 118 23.78 14.65 -33.45
C ASN A 118 25.28 14.57 -33.13
N SER A 119 26.11 15.51 -33.61
CA SER A 119 27.55 15.50 -33.28
C SER A 119 27.81 15.78 -31.80
N GLN A 120 26.88 16.46 -31.14
CA GLN A 120 26.97 16.82 -29.72
C GLN A 120 26.81 15.62 -28.79
N PHE A 121 26.17 14.52 -29.22
CA PHE A 121 26.16 13.29 -28.43
C PHE A 121 27.58 12.74 -28.26
N THR A 122 28.37 12.71 -29.33
CA THR A 122 29.78 12.27 -29.26
C THR A 122 30.63 13.24 -28.43
N GLN A 123 30.34 14.54 -28.48
CA GLN A 123 31.12 15.56 -27.81
C GLN A 123 30.82 15.69 -26.31
N TYR A 124 29.55 15.56 -25.91
CA TYR A 124 29.08 15.98 -24.59
C TYR A 124 28.35 14.90 -23.80
N ALA A 125 27.98 13.76 -24.39
CA ALA A 125 27.24 12.73 -23.65
C ALA A 125 28.03 12.20 -22.44
N SER A 126 29.37 12.15 -22.51
CA SER A 126 30.21 11.76 -21.38
C SER A 126 30.55 12.89 -20.40
N ASP A 127 30.15 14.14 -20.67
CA ASP A 127 30.46 15.28 -19.79
C ASP A 127 29.57 15.28 -18.55
N PRO A 128 30.11 15.12 -17.33
CA PRO A 128 29.32 15.08 -16.10
C PRO A 128 28.71 16.43 -15.71
N ASN A 129 29.07 17.54 -16.36
CA ASN A 129 28.54 18.87 -16.04
C ASN A 129 27.31 19.24 -16.87
N ILE A 130 27.01 18.48 -17.92
CA ILE A 130 25.89 18.75 -18.83
C ILE A 130 24.74 17.81 -18.47
N LYS A 131 23.73 18.35 -17.79
CA LYS A 131 22.50 17.63 -17.38
C LYS A 131 21.30 18.19 -18.15
N ASN A 132 21.02 17.64 -19.33
CA ASN A 132 20.07 18.21 -20.28
C ASN A 132 19.12 17.16 -20.90
N ILE A 133 18.08 17.60 -21.62
CA ILE A 133 17.02 16.74 -22.18
C ILE A 133 17.58 15.71 -23.17
N SER A 134 18.43 16.14 -24.10
CA SER A 134 18.99 15.25 -25.12
C SER A 134 19.81 14.12 -24.49
N LYS A 135 20.63 14.45 -23.50
CA LYS A 135 21.42 13.47 -22.75
C LYS A 135 20.53 12.51 -21.96
N PHE A 136 19.45 13.00 -21.35
CA PHE A 136 18.48 12.15 -20.65
C PHE A 136 17.95 11.06 -21.57
N TYR A 137 17.35 11.41 -22.71
CA TYR A 137 16.81 10.42 -23.65
C TYR A 137 17.88 9.50 -24.20
N TYR A 138 19.09 10.01 -24.46
CA TYR A 138 20.19 9.19 -24.94
C TYR A 138 20.64 8.15 -23.92
N GLU A 139 20.84 8.51 -22.66
CA GLU A 139 21.24 7.57 -21.61
C GLU A 139 20.12 6.59 -21.24
N MET A 140 18.89 7.08 -21.05
CA MET A 140 17.75 6.24 -20.70
C MET A 140 17.43 5.22 -21.81
N SER A 141 17.55 5.63 -23.09
CA SER A 141 17.33 4.75 -24.25
C SER A 141 18.55 3.88 -24.62
N LYS A 142 19.67 4.03 -23.92
CA LYS A 142 20.96 3.39 -24.27
C LYS A 142 21.41 3.71 -25.71
N GLY A 143 21.21 4.95 -26.11
CA GLY A 143 21.59 5.49 -27.42
C GLY A 143 20.61 5.17 -28.55
N GLN A 144 19.50 4.49 -28.27
CA GLN A 144 18.49 4.16 -29.27
C GLN A 144 17.66 5.38 -29.71
N PHE A 145 17.63 6.43 -28.89
CA PHE A 145 16.90 7.65 -29.15
C PHE A 145 17.79 8.88 -29.01
N ARG A 146 17.99 9.59 -30.12
CA ARG A 146 18.74 10.85 -30.19
C ARG A 146 17.78 11.99 -30.42
N PHE A 147 17.30 12.57 -29.33
CA PHE A 147 16.40 13.72 -29.35
C PHE A 147 17.19 15.04 -29.39
N THR A 148 17.00 15.83 -30.43
CA THR A 148 17.65 17.13 -30.60
C THR A 148 16.61 18.24 -30.79
N LEU A 149 16.98 19.46 -30.42
CA LEU A 149 16.12 20.63 -30.53
C LEU A 149 16.91 21.81 -31.09
N ASP A 150 16.31 22.53 -32.03
CA ASP A 150 16.79 23.85 -32.46
C ASP A 150 15.96 24.96 -31.84
N VAL A 151 16.59 26.12 -31.64
CA VAL A 151 15.89 27.38 -31.31
C VAL A 151 15.49 28.06 -32.61
N TYR A 152 14.28 28.64 -32.65
CA TYR A 152 13.84 29.47 -33.78
C TYR A 152 14.85 30.58 -34.10
N LYS A 153 15.16 30.69 -35.40
CA LYS A 153 16.10 31.65 -35.96
C LYS A 153 15.45 32.38 -37.12
N GLU A 154 15.71 33.67 -37.22
CA GLU A 154 15.40 34.47 -38.39
C GLU A 154 16.71 34.92 -39.03
N SER A 155 16.89 34.65 -40.32
CA SER A 155 18.16 34.91 -41.03
C SER A 155 19.41 34.34 -40.33
N GLY A 156 19.25 33.19 -39.67
CA GLY A 156 20.34 32.48 -38.96
C GLY A 156 20.58 32.94 -37.52
N VAL A 157 19.91 33.99 -37.04
CA VAL A 157 20.08 34.54 -35.70
C VAL A 157 18.93 34.10 -34.79
N PRO A 158 19.19 33.56 -33.59
CA PRO A 158 18.15 33.22 -32.60
C PRO A 158 17.29 34.45 -32.29
N LYS A 159 15.97 34.29 -32.34
CA LYS A 159 15.05 35.43 -32.22
C LYS A 159 13.84 35.10 -31.36
N LEU A 160 13.45 36.05 -30.53
CA LEU A 160 12.15 36.04 -29.85
C LEU A 160 11.04 36.38 -30.87
N VAL A 161 10.02 35.54 -30.97
CA VAL A 161 8.86 35.80 -31.84
C VAL A 161 7.92 36.76 -31.12
N LEU A 162 7.63 37.91 -31.73
CA LEU A 162 6.69 38.87 -31.16
C LEU A 162 5.35 38.76 -31.88
N ILE A 163 4.27 38.54 -31.13
CA ILE A 163 2.91 38.50 -31.67
C ILE A 163 2.02 39.57 -31.02
N ASP A 164 0.96 39.98 -31.71
CA ASP A 164 -0.06 40.87 -31.16
C ASP A 164 -1.27 40.06 -30.68
N PRO A 165 -1.54 39.97 -29.35
CA PRO A 165 -2.65 39.20 -28.83
C PRO A 165 -4.02 39.89 -28.96
N SER A 166 -4.07 41.16 -29.39
CA SER A 166 -5.27 42.01 -29.29
C SER A 166 -6.49 41.48 -30.06
N SER A 167 -6.28 40.70 -31.11
CA SER A 167 -7.34 40.09 -31.92
C SER A 167 -7.84 38.73 -31.39
N VAL A 168 -7.20 38.18 -30.35
CA VAL A 168 -7.54 36.84 -29.82
C VAL A 168 -8.41 36.98 -28.57
N ILE A 169 -9.62 36.42 -28.64
CA ILE A 169 -10.59 36.44 -27.54
C ILE A 169 -10.91 35.00 -27.14
N GLY A 170 -10.86 34.71 -25.83
CA GLY A 170 -11.23 33.41 -25.27
C GLY A 170 -10.51 33.09 -23.96
N THR A 171 -10.72 31.87 -23.47
CA THR A 171 -10.01 31.23 -22.36
C THR A 171 -9.74 29.76 -22.71
N GLY A 172 -9.04 29.03 -21.86
CA GLY A 172 -8.73 27.60 -22.05
C GLY A 172 -7.79 27.29 -23.22
N GLN A 173 -7.78 26.04 -23.65
CA GLN A 173 -6.91 25.55 -24.73
C GLN A 173 -7.15 26.24 -26.08
N SER A 174 -8.42 26.49 -26.43
CA SER A 174 -8.78 27.16 -27.69
C SER A 174 -8.13 28.55 -27.78
N TYR A 175 -7.99 29.26 -26.65
CA TYR A 175 -7.26 30.52 -26.60
C TYR A 175 -5.78 30.33 -26.96
N TRP A 176 -5.08 29.38 -26.33
CA TRP A 176 -3.68 29.08 -26.65
C TRP A 176 -3.47 28.66 -28.09
N ARG A 177 -4.35 27.83 -28.64
CA ARG A 177 -4.25 27.39 -30.03
C ARG A 177 -4.46 28.54 -31.02
N LYS A 178 -5.33 29.51 -30.70
CA LYS A 178 -5.45 30.77 -31.46
C LYS A 178 -4.21 31.63 -31.38
N MET A 179 -3.56 31.68 -30.21
CA MET A 179 -2.28 32.37 -30.04
C MET A 179 -1.17 31.69 -30.85
N ASN A 180 -1.07 30.36 -30.80
CA ASN A 180 -0.10 29.58 -31.58
C ASN A 180 -0.27 29.81 -33.07
N ARG A 181 -1.50 30.00 -33.53
CA ARG A 181 -1.77 30.37 -34.92
C ARG A 181 -1.06 31.65 -35.33
N LEU A 182 -1.04 32.69 -34.47
CA LEU A 182 -0.30 33.93 -34.74
C LEU A 182 1.21 33.68 -34.77
N VAL A 183 1.71 32.79 -33.90
CA VAL A 183 3.13 32.38 -33.90
C VAL A 183 3.49 31.73 -35.23
N TYR A 184 2.72 30.74 -35.69
CA TYR A 184 2.96 30.07 -36.97
C TYR A 184 2.88 31.03 -38.15
N GLN A 185 1.91 31.94 -38.19
CA GLN A 185 1.83 32.97 -39.23
C GLN A 185 3.09 33.85 -39.29
N THR A 186 3.72 34.08 -38.15
CA THR A 186 4.92 34.90 -38.03
C THR A 186 6.16 34.13 -38.47
N ILE A 187 6.32 32.88 -38.04
CA ILE A 187 7.56 32.12 -38.28
C ILE A 187 7.56 31.33 -39.59
N ALA A 188 6.40 30.92 -40.11
CA ALA A 188 6.33 30.00 -41.25
C ALA A 188 7.08 30.45 -42.50
N PRO A 189 7.11 31.74 -42.88
CA PRO A 189 7.90 32.21 -44.02
C PRO A 189 9.42 32.17 -43.81
N HIS A 190 9.88 31.99 -42.57
CA HIS A 190 11.29 32.12 -42.17
C HIS A 190 11.94 30.79 -41.79
N VAL A 191 11.16 29.71 -41.72
CA VAL A 191 11.62 28.37 -41.32
C VAL A 191 11.64 27.45 -42.54
N ALA A 192 12.77 26.77 -42.74
CA ALA A 192 12.84 25.64 -43.67
C ALA A 192 12.24 24.40 -43.00
N TRP A 193 10.92 24.20 -43.17
CA TRP A 193 10.14 23.18 -42.46
C TRP A 193 10.58 21.74 -42.74
N SER A 194 11.18 21.47 -43.90
CA SER A 194 11.76 20.16 -44.23
C SER A 194 12.87 19.70 -43.28
N ASN A 195 13.47 20.59 -42.50
CA ASN A 195 14.45 20.20 -41.46
C ASN A 195 13.79 19.60 -40.21
N TYR A 196 12.50 19.82 -40.03
CA TYR A 196 11.72 19.45 -38.84
C TYR A 196 10.60 18.47 -39.18
N ASP A 197 10.59 17.89 -40.38
CA ASP A 197 9.64 16.90 -40.87
C ASP A 197 10.47 15.78 -41.47
N ASN A 198 10.89 14.84 -40.63
CA ASN A 198 11.79 13.76 -41.01
C ASN A 198 11.09 12.39 -41.02
N ARG A 199 9.85 12.33 -40.53
CA ARG A 199 9.08 11.10 -40.42
C ARG A 199 7.59 11.41 -40.52
N THR A 200 6.80 10.38 -40.70
CA THR A 200 5.34 10.51 -40.68
C THR A 200 4.86 10.70 -39.24
N ASN A 201 4.06 11.72 -38.97
CA ASN A 201 3.57 12.04 -37.63
C ASN A 201 2.47 11.08 -37.16
N SER A 202 2.19 11.09 -35.85
CA SER A 202 1.08 10.38 -35.22
C SER A 202 1.01 8.88 -35.58
N PRO A 203 2.08 8.11 -35.30
CA PRO A 203 2.08 6.67 -35.59
C PRO A 203 1.02 5.89 -34.79
N ALA A 204 0.43 6.47 -33.74
CA ALA A 204 -0.73 5.95 -33.02
C ALA A 204 -0.59 4.49 -32.57
N TYR A 205 0.62 4.11 -32.19
CA TYR A 205 1.02 2.77 -31.78
C TYR A 205 0.88 1.68 -32.86
N ASP A 206 0.73 2.02 -34.15
CA ASP A 206 0.58 1.01 -35.21
C ASP A 206 1.86 0.17 -35.34
N ILE A 207 1.77 -1.14 -35.09
CA ILE A 207 2.92 -2.05 -35.17
C ILE A 207 3.55 -2.10 -36.58
N ASN A 208 2.80 -1.72 -37.62
CA ASN A 208 3.29 -1.66 -38.99
C ASN A 208 4.05 -0.38 -39.29
N TYR A 209 4.01 0.61 -38.39
CA TYR A 209 4.79 1.83 -38.53
C TYR A 209 6.28 1.53 -38.40
N ASN A 210 7.05 1.96 -39.40
CA ASN A 210 8.50 1.79 -39.41
C ASN A 210 9.21 3.12 -39.58
N TYR A 211 9.70 3.66 -38.46
CA TYR A 211 10.43 4.93 -38.39
C TYR A 211 11.72 4.98 -39.24
N LEU A 212 12.25 3.83 -39.68
CA LEU A 212 13.43 3.78 -40.56
C LEU A 212 13.11 4.02 -42.03
N THR A 213 11.84 3.82 -42.43
CA THR A 213 11.41 3.89 -43.84
C THR A 213 10.32 4.94 -44.08
N THR A 214 9.73 5.48 -43.01
CA THR A 214 8.75 6.57 -43.07
C THR A 214 9.33 7.78 -43.77
N GLN A 215 8.50 8.44 -44.57
CA GLN A 215 8.85 9.65 -45.30
C GLN A 215 8.26 10.88 -44.58
N PRO A 216 8.83 12.06 -44.80
CA PRO A 216 8.21 13.33 -44.44
C PRO A 216 6.76 13.40 -44.95
N ASP A 217 5.85 13.91 -44.14
CA ASP A 217 4.41 13.95 -44.45
C ASP A 217 3.85 15.37 -44.57
N PHE A 218 4.73 16.36 -44.68
CA PHE A 218 4.41 17.79 -44.68
C PHE A 218 3.80 18.27 -43.36
N LYS A 219 4.14 17.61 -42.24
CA LYS A 219 3.82 18.08 -40.90
C LYS A 219 5.09 18.12 -40.05
N PRO A 220 5.40 19.23 -39.37
CA PRO A 220 6.55 19.24 -38.48
C PRO A 220 6.42 18.19 -37.36
N ASP A 221 7.48 17.43 -37.13
CA ASP A 221 7.59 16.31 -36.19
C ASP A 221 7.28 16.74 -34.75
N PHE A 222 7.84 17.87 -34.28
CA PHE A 222 7.65 18.36 -32.91
C PHE A 222 7.98 19.83 -32.73
N ILE A 223 6.99 20.61 -32.29
CA ILE A 223 7.14 22.05 -32.04
C ILE A 223 6.81 22.39 -30.59
N ILE A 224 7.72 23.10 -29.93
CA ILE A 224 7.51 23.63 -28.58
C ILE A 224 7.34 25.14 -28.67
N ILE A 225 6.25 25.66 -28.13
CA ILE A 225 6.00 27.10 -28.07
C ILE A 225 6.07 27.54 -26.60
N ILE A 226 6.97 28.48 -26.30
CA ILE A 226 7.23 28.94 -24.94
C ILE A 226 6.90 30.42 -24.86
N TYR A 227 5.79 30.76 -24.20
CA TYR A 227 5.39 32.14 -24.00
C TYR A 227 6.10 32.76 -22.80
N ARG A 228 6.77 33.88 -23.04
CA ARG A 228 7.34 34.74 -22.01
C ARG A 228 6.24 35.60 -21.41
N VAL A 229 6.19 35.62 -20.08
CA VAL A 229 5.38 36.57 -19.32
C VAL A 229 6.17 37.87 -19.13
N MET A 230 5.57 39.04 -19.40
CA MET A 230 6.16 40.36 -19.13
C MET A 230 5.28 41.15 -18.15
N ASN A 231 5.90 42.00 -17.32
CA ASN A 231 5.24 42.92 -16.37
C ASN A 231 4.22 42.28 -15.40
N GLY A 232 4.55 41.09 -14.88
CA GLY A 232 3.70 40.42 -13.89
C GLY A 232 2.30 40.04 -14.39
N MET A 233 2.04 39.98 -15.70
CA MET A 233 0.73 39.55 -16.20
C MET A 233 0.65 38.03 -16.26
N LEU A 234 -0.24 37.39 -15.51
CA LEU A 234 -0.52 35.95 -15.65
C LEU A 234 -1.79 35.72 -16.48
N PRO A 235 -1.97 34.56 -17.14
CA PRO A 235 -3.23 34.21 -17.76
C PRO A 235 -4.41 34.28 -16.74
N VAL A 236 -5.56 34.84 -17.13
CA VAL A 236 -6.75 35.15 -16.30
C VAL A 236 -7.43 33.90 -15.74
N ASP A 237 -7.48 32.82 -16.51
CA ASP A 237 -8.30 31.63 -16.23
C ASP A 237 -7.87 30.49 -17.19
N VAL A 238 -6.57 30.17 -17.24
CA VAL A 238 -6.06 29.24 -18.27
C VAL A 238 -5.03 28.30 -17.70
N THR A 239 -5.13 27.03 -18.12
CA THR A 239 -4.07 26.04 -18.03
C THR A 239 -2.78 26.67 -18.55
N ASN A 240 -1.67 26.53 -17.84
CA ASN A 240 -0.36 27.01 -18.29
C ASN A 240 0.15 26.26 -19.55
N PHE A 241 -0.70 25.44 -20.15
CA PHE A 241 -0.33 24.40 -21.08
C PHE A 241 -1.42 24.12 -22.12
N ALA A 242 -1.02 23.85 -23.36
CA ALA A 242 -1.90 23.46 -24.45
C ALA A 242 -1.14 22.68 -25.54
N ALA A 243 -1.84 22.02 -26.46
CA ALA A 243 -1.23 21.51 -27.68
C ALA A 243 -0.55 22.64 -28.49
N SER A 244 0.53 22.32 -29.22
CA SER A 244 1.17 23.27 -30.14
C SER A 244 0.26 23.62 -31.33
N SER A 245 -0.62 22.70 -31.73
CA SER A 245 -1.53 22.83 -32.87
C SER A 245 -2.35 24.14 -32.88
N PRO A 246 -2.39 24.88 -34.00
CA PRO A 246 -3.14 26.12 -34.10
C PRO A 246 -4.65 25.89 -34.19
N GLU A 247 -5.42 26.91 -33.80
CA GLU A 247 -6.88 26.97 -34.00
C GLU A 247 -7.29 28.35 -34.56
N PRO A 248 -8.07 28.42 -35.66
CA PRO A 248 -8.32 27.34 -36.61
C PRO A 248 -7.02 26.77 -37.19
N ALA A 249 -7.10 25.60 -37.84
CA ALA A 249 -5.97 24.99 -38.53
C ALA A 249 -5.24 26.01 -39.44
N PHE A 250 -3.92 25.87 -39.53
CA PHE A 250 -3.07 26.71 -40.34
C PHE A 250 -2.16 25.84 -41.19
N SER A 251 -1.99 26.26 -42.44
CA SER A 251 -1.12 25.61 -43.42
C SER A 251 -0.31 26.67 -44.15
N TYR A 252 0.92 26.34 -44.51
CA TYR A 252 1.82 27.24 -45.25
C TYR A 252 2.74 26.42 -46.15
N ASP A 253 2.82 26.77 -47.43
CA ASP A 253 3.72 26.11 -48.42
C ASP A 253 3.58 24.57 -48.45
N GLY A 254 2.34 24.08 -48.36
CA GLY A 254 2.01 22.65 -48.32
C GLY A 254 2.19 21.99 -46.96
N TYR A 255 2.79 22.66 -45.97
CA TYR A 255 2.90 22.16 -44.61
C TYR A 255 1.64 22.43 -43.80
N ASP A 256 1.18 21.41 -43.07
CA ASP A 256 0.11 21.50 -42.08
C ASP A 256 0.70 21.54 -40.67
N PHE A 257 0.28 22.50 -39.86
CA PHE A 257 0.80 22.70 -38.50
C PHE A 257 -0.04 21.97 -37.44
N ILE A 258 -0.76 20.94 -37.86
CA ILE A 258 -1.48 20.01 -36.98
C ILE A 258 -0.49 18.88 -36.67
N GLY A 259 0.06 18.83 -35.46
CA GLY A 259 1.18 17.95 -35.18
C GLY A 259 1.52 17.84 -33.70
N SER A 260 2.64 17.17 -33.41
CA SER A 260 3.06 16.88 -32.05
C SER A 260 3.81 18.05 -31.42
N GLY A 261 3.81 18.10 -30.10
CA GLY A 261 4.44 19.16 -29.34
C GLY A 261 3.46 19.84 -28.40
N TYR A 262 3.95 20.91 -27.78
CA TYR A 262 3.18 21.57 -26.75
C TYR A 262 3.50 23.05 -26.64
N THR A 263 2.58 23.74 -26.00
CA THR A 263 2.65 25.13 -25.66
C THR A 263 2.69 25.26 -24.16
N GLN A 264 3.62 26.05 -23.66
CA GLN A 264 3.68 26.40 -22.25
C GLN A 264 3.73 27.91 -22.07
N ALA A 265 3.01 28.37 -21.06
CA ALA A 265 3.18 29.68 -20.46
C ALA A 265 4.04 29.54 -19.21
N ASN A 266 4.75 30.61 -18.84
CA ASN A 266 5.61 30.62 -17.66
C ASN A 266 6.85 29.72 -17.88
N ALA A 267 7.85 30.26 -18.59
CA ALA A 267 9.15 29.63 -18.78
C ALA A 267 9.87 29.51 -17.41
N ARG A 268 9.54 28.44 -16.67
CA ARG A 268 10.13 28.10 -15.37
C ARG A 268 11.63 27.79 -15.54
N ASP A 269 12.40 27.97 -14.48
CA ASP A 269 13.81 27.56 -14.41
C ASP A 269 13.99 26.02 -14.40
N ASP A 270 12.91 25.27 -14.62
CA ASP A 270 12.86 23.80 -14.68
C ASP A 270 12.35 23.28 -16.04
N PHE A 271 12.81 23.90 -17.12
CA PHE A 271 12.46 23.51 -18.49
C PHE A 271 12.68 22.00 -18.76
N ASN A 272 13.74 21.44 -18.19
CA ASN A 272 14.14 20.06 -18.46
C ASN A 272 13.22 19.01 -17.81
N SER A 273 12.84 19.17 -16.52
CA SER A 273 11.96 18.20 -15.84
C SER A 273 10.57 18.21 -16.47
N LEU A 274 10.05 19.43 -16.70
CA LEU A 274 8.77 19.63 -17.34
C LEU A 274 8.77 19.08 -18.77
N PHE A 275 9.82 19.32 -19.56
CA PHE A 275 9.92 18.72 -20.89
C PHE A 275 9.78 17.19 -20.84
N ILE A 276 10.52 16.53 -19.95
CA ILE A 276 10.53 15.07 -19.85
C ILE A 276 9.12 14.54 -19.51
N HIS A 277 8.44 15.22 -18.58
CA HIS A 277 7.05 14.94 -18.22
C HIS A 277 6.11 15.04 -19.43
N GLU A 278 6.11 16.18 -20.10
CA GLU A 278 5.17 16.46 -21.20
C GLU A 278 5.45 15.62 -22.44
N ALA A 279 6.73 15.38 -22.73
CA ALA A 279 7.11 14.50 -23.82
C ALA A 279 6.69 13.04 -23.54
N ALA A 280 6.67 12.57 -22.29
CA ALA A 280 6.21 11.22 -21.97
C ALA A 280 4.72 11.02 -22.28
N HIS A 281 3.87 12.03 -22.08
CA HIS A 281 2.47 12.02 -22.55
C HIS A 281 2.39 11.83 -24.06
N GLN A 282 3.20 12.56 -24.82
CA GLN A 282 3.24 12.49 -26.29
C GLN A 282 3.86 11.19 -26.81
N ILE A 283 4.81 10.61 -26.09
CA ILE A 283 5.48 9.38 -26.50
C ILE A 283 4.55 8.19 -26.30
N PHE A 284 3.94 8.01 -25.13
CA PHE A 284 3.22 6.77 -24.84
C PHE A 284 1.93 6.92 -24.02
N GLY A 285 1.36 8.13 -23.97
CA GLY A 285 0.18 8.39 -23.14
C GLY A 285 0.48 8.06 -21.68
N CYS A 286 1.64 8.49 -21.20
CA CYS A 286 2.11 8.11 -19.88
C CYS A 286 1.13 8.59 -18.79
N PRO A 287 0.56 7.70 -17.97
CA PRO A 287 -0.29 8.14 -16.86
C PRO A 287 0.52 8.91 -15.82
N HIS A 288 -0.12 9.79 -15.06
CA HIS A 288 0.43 10.31 -13.79
C HIS A 288 0.51 9.20 -12.72
N TYR A 289 1.33 8.18 -12.98
CA TYR A 289 1.44 6.98 -12.15
C TYR A 289 2.11 7.24 -10.81
N GLY A 290 2.86 8.34 -10.71
CA GLY A 290 3.76 8.67 -9.61
C GLY A 290 3.35 9.92 -8.83
N GLY A 291 2.05 10.28 -8.84
CA GLY A 291 1.52 11.36 -8.00
C GLY A 291 1.63 12.77 -8.57
N ALA A 292 2.13 12.94 -9.80
CA ALA A 292 2.11 14.23 -10.50
C ALA A 292 0.69 14.81 -10.54
N ASN A 293 0.57 16.13 -10.37
CA ASN A 293 -0.72 16.83 -10.20
C ASN A 293 -1.59 16.27 -9.05
N GLN A 294 -0.98 15.65 -8.04
CA GLN A 294 -1.67 14.98 -6.92
C GLN A 294 -2.62 13.87 -7.39
N VAL A 295 -2.42 13.35 -8.61
CA VAL A 295 -3.23 12.26 -9.13
C VAL A 295 -3.03 11.02 -8.26
N SER A 296 -4.14 10.55 -7.70
CA SER A 296 -4.21 9.26 -7.04
C SER A 296 -5.02 8.27 -7.86
N GLY A 297 -4.59 7.01 -7.78
CA GLY A 297 -5.05 5.93 -8.62
C GLY A 297 -6.05 5.02 -7.93
N ALA A 298 -6.43 3.96 -8.63
CA ALA A 298 -7.26 2.91 -8.04
C ALA A 298 -6.57 2.19 -6.87
N TYR A 299 -5.23 2.09 -6.89
CA TYR A 299 -4.44 1.33 -5.92
C TYR A 299 -3.73 2.21 -4.89
N PHE A 300 -3.19 3.36 -5.29
CA PHE A 300 -2.25 4.12 -4.44
C PHE A 300 -2.74 5.55 -4.19
N PHE A 301 -2.36 6.10 -3.04
CA PHE A 301 -2.43 7.55 -2.76
C PHE A 301 -1.29 8.25 -3.52
N PRO A 302 -1.21 9.59 -3.53
CA PRO A 302 -0.12 10.28 -4.20
C PRO A 302 1.25 9.80 -3.71
N GLU A 303 2.09 9.43 -4.67
CA GLU A 303 3.43 8.90 -4.43
C GLU A 303 4.50 9.95 -4.75
N ASN A 304 5.73 9.77 -4.23
CA ASN A 304 6.89 10.58 -4.63
C ASN A 304 8.12 9.69 -4.83
N GLY A 305 8.87 9.93 -5.91
CA GLY A 305 9.39 8.83 -6.71
C GLY A 305 10.68 9.09 -7.49
N TRP A 306 10.85 8.29 -8.52
CA TRP A 306 11.64 8.62 -9.70
C TRP A 306 10.90 8.12 -10.94
N GLY A 307 11.28 8.57 -12.12
CA GLY A 307 10.54 8.32 -13.37
C GLY A 307 10.13 9.62 -14.06
N MET A 308 9.62 9.52 -15.29
CA MET A 308 9.20 10.69 -16.08
C MET A 308 7.95 11.39 -15.51
N MET A 309 7.20 10.72 -14.62
CA MET A 309 6.00 11.26 -13.95
C MET A 309 6.18 11.51 -12.46
N ASN A 310 7.41 11.88 -12.07
CA ASN A 310 7.75 12.28 -10.72
C ASN A 310 7.33 13.73 -10.42
N ILE A 311 7.11 14.07 -9.16
CA ILE A 311 6.82 15.44 -8.67
C ILE A 311 8.08 16.31 -8.47
N GLY A 312 9.26 15.84 -8.93
CA GLY A 312 10.50 16.62 -9.05
C GLY A 312 11.51 16.53 -7.89
N SER A 313 11.18 15.94 -6.73
CA SER A 313 12.12 15.86 -5.58
C SER A 313 12.50 14.47 -5.09
N GLY A 314 11.97 13.39 -5.68
CA GLY A 314 12.21 12.06 -5.13
C GLY A 314 13.65 11.55 -5.37
N ALA A 315 13.84 10.22 -5.38
CA ALA A 315 15.18 9.63 -5.27
C ALA A 315 16.15 10.02 -6.40
N PHE A 316 15.64 10.04 -7.64
CA PHE A 316 16.43 10.18 -8.88
C PHE A 316 15.67 10.99 -9.94
N TRP A 317 16.40 11.42 -10.97
CA TRP A 317 15.84 12.08 -12.17
C TRP A 317 15.91 11.17 -13.41
N SER A 318 15.98 9.86 -13.20
CA SER A 318 16.03 8.84 -14.25
C SER A 318 14.63 8.32 -14.60
N ALA A 319 14.50 7.68 -15.77
CA ALA A 319 13.33 6.88 -16.10
C ALA A 319 13.29 5.58 -15.26
N LEU A 320 12.09 5.06 -14.99
CA LEU A 320 11.88 3.75 -14.37
C LEU A 320 12.22 2.60 -15.33
N GLY A 321 12.57 1.45 -14.80
CA GLY A 321 12.76 0.21 -15.54
C GLY A 321 11.50 -0.19 -16.28
N TRP A 322 10.32 0.07 -15.70
CA TRP A 322 9.02 -0.10 -16.37
C TRP A 322 8.91 0.78 -17.61
N GLU A 323 9.22 2.08 -17.53
CA GLU A 323 9.15 3.00 -18.67
C GLU A 323 10.12 2.58 -19.78
N ARG A 324 11.38 2.31 -19.40
CA ARG A 324 12.41 1.88 -20.34
C ARG A 324 12.04 0.55 -21.01
N TRP A 325 11.42 -0.38 -20.29
CA TRP A 325 10.94 -1.63 -20.85
C TRP A 325 9.71 -1.42 -21.76
N TYR A 326 8.76 -0.59 -21.32
CA TYR A 326 7.52 -0.30 -22.05
C TYR A 326 7.79 0.39 -23.39
N LEU A 327 8.88 1.19 -23.45
CA LEU A 327 9.39 1.84 -24.66
C LEU A 327 10.42 1.01 -25.44
N ASP A 328 10.71 -0.22 -24.98
CA ASP A 328 11.68 -1.13 -25.60
C ASP A 328 13.11 -0.57 -25.66
N TRP A 329 13.43 0.35 -24.75
CA TRP A 329 14.77 0.89 -24.52
C TRP A 329 15.67 -0.07 -23.74
N ILE A 330 15.07 -0.92 -22.91
CA ILE A 330 15.76 -2.05 -22.27
C ILE A 330 14.93 -3.31 -22.44
N GLN A 331 15.57 -4.45 -22.18
CA GLN A 331 14.90 -5.74 -22.08
C GLN A 331 14.83 -6.15 -20.60
N LEU A 332 13.91 -7.06 -20.26
CA LEU A 332 13.82 -7.63 -18.90
C LEU A 332 14.94 -8.65 -18.70
N LYS A 333 16.16 -8.13 -18.54
CA LYS A 333 17.37 -8.91 -18.36
C LYS A 333 18.23 -8.36 -17.23
N SER A 334 19.09 -9.23 -16.71
CA SER A 334 20.13 -8.97 -15.71
C SER A 334 21.46 -9.59 -16.15
N ASN A 335 22.46 -9.58 -15.28
CA ASN A 335 23.81 -10.10 -15.54
C ASN A 335 24.43 -9.44 -16.77
N ASN A 336 24.36 -8.11 -16.84
CA ASN A 336 24.76 -7.31 -17.98
C ASN A 336 24.03 -7.76 -19.26
N GLN A 337 22.70 -7.81 -19.18
CA GLN A 337 21.79 -8.14 -20.29
C GLN A 337 21.92 -9.58 -20.87
N THR A 338 22.44 -10.53 -20.11
CA THR A 338 22.63 -11.92 -20.57
C THR A 338 21.59 -12.90 -20.05
N LEU A 339 20.94 -12.60 -18.92
CA LEU A 339 20.00 -13.50 -18.24
C LEU A 339 18.59 -12.92 -18.22
N ASN A 340 17.56 -13.70 -18.60
CA ASN A 340 16.16 -13.28 -18.46
C ASN A 340 15.81 -13.03 -16.99
N SER A 341 15.14 -11.92 -16.72
CA SER A 341 14.78 -11.51 -15.36
C SER A 341 13.31 -11.09 -15.22
N ASN A 342 12.47 -11.50 -16.18
CA ASN A 342 11.02 -11.46 -16.07
C ASN A 342 10.51 -12.77 -15.44
N ILE A 343 10.05 -12.69 -14.19
CA ILE A 343 9.70 -13.84 -13.35
C ILE A 343 8.19 -13.82 -13.11
N ASN A 344 7.45 -14.77 -13.67
CA ASN A 344 6.01 -14.95 -13.44
C ASN A 344 5.73 -16.16 -12.57
N THR A 345 6.54 -17.22 -12.70
CA THR A 345 6.41 -18.46 -11.94
C THR A 345 7.79 -18.98 -11.53
N ILE A 346 7.82 -20.04 -10.71
CA ILE A 346 9.08 -20.64 -10.25
C ILE A 346 9.93 -21.20 -11.39
N SER A 347 9.33 -21.56 -12.53
CA SER A 347 10.06 -22.06 -13.72
C SER A 347 10.86 -20.97 -14.43
N ASP A 348 10.56 -19.69 -14.17
CA ASP A 348 11.27 -18.57 -14.77
C ASP A 348 12.56 -18.23 -14.00
N LEU A 349 12.76 -18.81 -12.81
CA LEU A 349 13.98 -18.62 -12.03
C LEU A 349 15.16 -19.39 -12.64
N PRO A 350 16.37 -18.80 -12.65
CA PRO A 350 17.59 -19.57 -12.92
C PRO A 350 17.79 -20.65 -11.83
N LEU A 351 18.67 -21.63 -12.07
CA LEU A 351 18.85 -22.81 -11.21
C LEU A 351 18.96 -22.51 -9.70
N ASN A 352 19.58 -21.39 -9.32
CA ASN A 352 19.75 -20.97 -7.92
C ASN A 352 18.89 -19.75 -7.51
N GLY A 353 18.07 -19.23 -8.42
CA GLY A 353 17.33 -17.97 -8.23
C GLY A 353 18.22 -16.72 -8.15
N GLU A 354 19.49 -16.80 -8.55
CA GLU A 354 20.46 -15.72 -8.41
C GLU A 354 20.56 -14.82 -9.64
N PHE A 355 20.64 -13.51 -9.40
CA PHE A 355 20.82 -12.48 -10.42
C PHE A 355 21.93 -11.53 -10.01
N ILE A 356 22.64 -10.95 -10.99
CA ILE A 356 23.62 -9.89 -10.77
C ILE A 356 23.10 -8.63 -11.44
N LEU A 357 22.84 -7.59 -10.64
CA LEU A 357 22.41 -6.28 -11.13
C LEU A 357 23.61 -5.35 -11.19
N SER A 358 23.95 -4.92 -12.40
CA SER A 358 24.91 -3.83 -12.64
C SER A 358 24.23 -2.48 -12.53
N ASP A 359 24.97 -1.38 -12.66
CA ASP A 359 24.38 -0.04 -12.63
C ASP A 359 23.23 0.06 -13.64
N PHE A 360 22.05 0.42 -13.13
CA PHE A 360 20.79 0.34 -13.85
C PHE A 360 20.80 1.23 -15.10
N ILE A 361 21.30 2.47 -15.01
CA ILE A 361 21.25 3.40 -16.14
C ILE A 361 22.17 2.91 -17.27
N LEU A 362 23.42 2.55 -16.93
CA LEU A 362 24.41 2.10 -17.91
C LEU A 362 24.08 0.72 -18.52
N SER A 363 23.75 -0.26 -17.68
CA SER A 363 23.57 -1.64 -18.13
C SER A 363 22.15 -1.91 -18.63
N GLY A 364 21.14 -1.23 -18.07
CA GLY A 364 19.74 -1.60 -18.22
C GLY A 364 19.34 -2.88 -17.45
N ASP A 365 20.19 -3.36 -16.54
CA ASP A 365 19.89 -4.54 -15.73
C ASP A 365 18.73 -4.25 -14.78
N VAL A 366 17.71 -5.10 -14.82
CA VAL A 366 16.51 -5.04 -13.97
C VAL A 366 16.08 -6.45 -13.57
N VAL A 367 15.28 -6.58 -12.53
CA VAL A 367 14.51 -7.80 -12.24
C VAL A 367 13.05 -7.40 -12.05
N ARG A 368 12.13 -8.12 -12.72
CA ARG A 368 10.68 -7.93 -12.61
C ARG A 368 10.04 -9.23 -12.13
N ILE A 369 9.34 -9.16 -11.00
CA ILE A 369 8.70 -10.32 -10.36
C ILE A 369 7.20 -10.09 -10.27
N LYS A 370 6.39 -11.00 -10.84
CA LYS A 370 4.93 -10.96 -10.71
C LYS A 370 4.52 -11.26 -9.27
N ILE A 371 3.71 -10.39 -8.69
CA ILE A 371 3.09 -10.61 -7.38
C ILE A 371 1.80 -11.43 -7.59
N PRO A 372 1.68 -12.62 -6.97
CA PRO A 372 0.50 -13.46 -7.14
C PRO A 372 -0.80 -12.81 -6.64
N ASN A 373 -1.91 -13.21 -7.26
CA ASN A 373 -3.28 -12.97 -6.77
C ASN A 373 -3.71 -11.49 -6.61
N GLY A 374 -3.05 -10.53 -7.26
CA GLY A 374 -3.49 -9.13 -7.24
C GLY A 374 -4.97 -8.95 -7.63
N THR A 375 -5.68 -8.05 -6.95
CA THR A 375 -7.05 -7.67 -7.34
C THR A 375 -7.02 -6.68 -8.50
N GLY A 376 -7.92 -6.83 -9.47
CA GLY A 376 -8.03 -5.93 -10.62
C GLY A 376 -6.93 -6.13 -11.67
N LYS A 377 -5.78 -5.47 -11.50
CA LYS A 377 -4.62 -5.52 -12.41
C LYS A 377 -3.53 -6.41 -11.83
N ASN A 378 -2.73 -7.06 -12.68
CA ASN A 378 -1.52 -7.72 -12.20
C ASN A 378 -0.58 -6.66 -11.61
N GLN A 379 0.22 -7.08 -10.62
CA GLN A 379 1.20 -6.24 -9.97
C GLN A 379 2.58 -6.86 -10.09
N TYR A 380 3.59 -6.02 -10.27
CA TYR A 380 4.97 -6.46 -10.46
C TYR A 380 5.91 -5.70 -9.53
N LEU A 381 6.76 -6.43 -8.81
CA LEU A 381 7.90 -5.89 -8.09
C LEU A 381 9.07 -5.70 -9.06
N TRP A 382 9.63 -4.49 -9.06
CA TRP A 382 10.78 -4.11 -9.86
C TRP A 382 11.99 -3.84 -8.98
N LEU A 383 13.17 -4.28 -9.40
CA LEU A 383 14.44 -4.07 -8.71
C LEU A 383 15.48 -3.43 -9.64
N GLU A 384 16.12 -2.37 -9.14
CA GLU A 384 17.08 -1.55 -9.88
C GLU A 384 18.32 -1.29 -9.00
N ASN A 385 19.53 -1.43 -9.55
CA ASN A 385 20.77 -1.11 -8.83
C ASN A 385 21.31 0.27 -9.26
N HIS A 386 21.19 1.28 -8.40
CA HIS A 386 21.62 2.65 -8.68
C HIS A 386 22.98 2.95 -8.04
N GLN A 387 24.01 3.25 -8.84
CA GLN A 387 25.39 3.42 -8.34
C GLN A 387 25.93 4.84 -8.43
N GLY A 388 25.22 5.75 -9.09
CA GLY A 388 25.62 7.16 -9.20
C GLY A 388 26.54 7.48 -10.37
N TYR A 389 26.73 6.56 -11.32
CA TYR A 389 27.60 6.82 -12.47
C TYR A 389 27.02 7.86 -13.43
N SER A 390 25.70 7.81 -13.66
CA SER A 390 24.99 8.84 -14.40
C SER A 390 24.59 9.98 -13.48
N ILE A 391 24.63 11.20 -14.01
CA ILE A 391 24.14 12.40 -13.33
C ILE A 391 22.61 12.42 -13.17
N PHE A 392 21.88 11.61 -13.95
CA PHE A 392 20.44 11.39 -13.80
C PHE A 392 20.12 10.46 -12.63
N ASP A 393 21.13 9.75 -12.13
CA ASP A 393 21.08 8.98 -10.89
C ASP A 393 21.19 9.86 -9.63
N ASN A 394 21.20 11.17 -9.80
CA ASN A 394 21.08 12.13 -8.72
C ASN A 394 19.72 12.81 -8.80
N ARG A 395 19.12 13.02 -7.64
CA ARG A 395 17.91 13.83 -7.47
C ARG A 395 18.11 15.21 -8.09
N GLN A 396 17.00 15.81 -8.48
CA GLN A 396 17.01 17.11 -9.15
C GLN A 396 17.40 18.23 -8.17
N TRP A 397 16.90 18.18 -6.93
CA TRP A 397 17.13 19.20 -5.91
C TRP A 397 17.91 18.64 -4.72
N ILE A 398 18.81 19.48 -4.19
CA ILE A 398 19.73 19.09 -3.11
C ILE A 398 19.54 19.94 -1.84
N GLU A 399 18.75 21.01 -1.88
CA GLU A 399 18.55 21.96 -0.77
C GLU A 399 17.05 22.17 -0.51
N ALA A 400 16.70 22.27 0.78
CA ALA A 400 15.40 22.61 1.34
C ALA A 400 15.21 24.14 1.41
N GLY A 401 14.03 24.61 1.82
CA GLY A 401 13.68 26.03 1.76
C GLY A 401 14.39 26.94 2.76
N ASP A 402 14.94 26.36 3.82
CA ASP A 402 15.83 27.03 4.77
C ASP A 402 17.32 26.96 4.36
N GLY A 403 17.61 26.39 3.20
CA GLY A 403 18.97 26.19 2.68
C GLY A 403 19.70 24.98 3.27
N LEU A 404 19.05 24.16 4.09
CA LEU A 404 19.62 22.88 4.54
C LEU A 404 19.67 21.88 3.39
N LEU A 405 20.68 21.02 3.39
CA LEU A 405 20.79 19.98 2.37
C LEU A 405 19.79 18.86 2.65
N PHE A 406 19.09 18.45 1.60
CA PHE A 406 18.32 17.22 1.59
C PHE A 406 19.24 15.99 1.70
N PRO A 407 18.74 14.87 2.23
CA PRO A 407 19.44 13.58 2.16
C PRO A 407 19.97 13.25 0.76
N ALA A 408 21.19 12.70 0.68
CA ALA A 408 21.77 12.27 -0.60
C ALA A 408 20.87 11.25 -1.32
N SER A 409 20.98 11.17 -2.65
CA SER A 409 20.30 10.10 -3.41
C SER A 409 20.76 8.72 -2.92
N PRO A 410 19.83 7.78 -2.68
CA PRO A 410 20.17 6.45 -2.20
C PRO A 410 20.99 5.67 -3.24
N ARG A 411 21.80 4.71 -2.79
CA ARG A 411 22.67 3.87 -3.65
C ARG A 411 22.48 2.40 -3.35
N GLY A 412 22.51 1.56 -4.38
CA GLY A 412 22.29 0.12 -4.29
C GLY A 412 20.92 -0.28 -4.82
N ILE A 413 20.36 -1.37 -4.30
CA ILE A 413 19.08 -1.90 -4.76
C ILE A 413 17.94 -1.01 -4.29
N MET A 414 17.14 -0.54 -5.24
CA MET A 414 15.91 0.20 -5.09
C MET A 414 14.74 -0.65 -5.60
N ALA A 415 13.54 -0.43 -5.08
CA ALA A 415 12.38 -1.21 -5.48
C ALA A 415 11.09 -0.39 -5.56
N TYR A 416 10.20 -0.82 -6.45
CA TYR A 416 8.83 -0.31 -6.54
C TYR A 416 7.87 -1.41 -7.02
N ILE A 417 6.58 -1.25 -6.75
CA ILE A 417 5.52 -2.10 -7.27
C ILE A 417 4.75 -1.34 -8.34
N GLU A 418 4.49 -2.00 -9.47
CA GLU A 418 3.79 -1.45 -10.63
C GLU A 418 2.48 -2.18 -10.88
N ALA A 419 1.43 -1.42 -11.17
CA ALA A 419 0.06 -1.87 -11.44
C ALA A 419 -0.55 -1.12 -12.64
N ILE A 420 0.25 -0.89 -13.70
CA ILE A 420 -0.11 -0.11 -14.87
C ILE A 420 -0.45 -1.02 -16.05
N ASN A 421 0.52 -1.76 -16.57
CA ASN A 421 0.41 -2.56 -17.79
C ASN A 421 1.39 -3.74 -17.84
N ASP A 422 0.85 -4.92 -18.15
CA ASP A 422 1.60 -6.17 -18.17
C ASP A 422 2.25 -6.46 -19.53
N ASP A 423 1.71 -5.84 -20.59
CA ASP A 423 2.09 -6.02 -21.99
C ASP A 423 2.24 -4.66 -22.70
N LYS A 424 3.26 -4.57 -23.55
CA LYS A 424 3.51 -3.45 -24.44
C LYS A 424 2.61 -3.43 -25.69
N HIS A 425 1.82 -4.48 -25.94
CA HIS A 425 0.84 -4.52 -27.05
C HIS A 425 -0.54 -3.95 -26.69
N THR A 426 -0.73 -3.49 -25.45
CA THR A 426 -1.98 -2.87 -24.98
C THR A 426 -1.76 -1.41 -24.57
N PRO A 427 -1.48 -0.50 -25.52
CA PRO A 427 -1.38 0.93 -25.23
C PRO A 427 -2.76 1.54 -24.95
N SER A 428 -2.78 2.62 -24.15
CA SER A 428 -3.94 3.29 -23.50
C SER A 428 -4.02 3.02 -22.00
N ASN A 429 -3.07 3.60 -21.27
CA ASN A 429 -2.90 3.49 -19.83
C ASN A 429 -3.07 4.80 -19.07
N VAL A 430 -3.33 5.93 -19.75
CA VAL A 430 -3.49 7.26 -19.13
C VAL A 430 -4.43 7.22 -17.91
N ALA A 431 -5.69 6.85 -18.13
CA ALA A 431 -6.66 6.77 -17.03
C ALA A 431 -6.43 5.55 -16.14
N SER A 432 -6.22 4.38 -16.76
CA SER A 432 -6.18 3.11 -16.02
C SER A 432 -4.90 2.91 -15.21
N GLY A 433 -3.84 3.66 -15.51
CA GLY A 433 -2.52 3.61 -14.88
C GLY A 433 -2.20 4.78 -13.96
N ALA A 434 -3.12 5.74 -13.83
CA ALA A 434 -3.04 6.82 -12.84
C ALA A 434 -2.79 6.24 -11.44
N GLY A 435 -1.85 6.82 -10.68
CA GLY A 435 -1.40 6.31 -9.38
C GLY A 435 -1.12 4.81 -9.38
N GLY A 436 -0.39 4.33 -10.39
CA GLY A 436 -0.10 2.91 -10.64
C GLY A 436 1.29 2.44 -10.21
N ILE A 437 2.13 3.29 -9.62
CA ILE A 437 3.41 2.90 -9.00
C ILE A 437 3.33 3.06 -7.49
N LYS A 438 3.98 2.18 -6.73
CA LYS A 438 4.20 2.27 -5.28
C LYS A 438 5.67 2.08 -4.97
N TYR A 439 6.37 3.14 -4.59
CA TYR A 439 7.79 3.05 -4.23
C TYR A 439 7.98 2.31 -2.91
N ILE A 440 9.02 1.50 -2.81
CA ILE A 440 9.32 0.66 -1.64
C ILE A 440 10.59 1.13 -0.93
N HIS A 441 10.45 1.58 0.31
CA HIS A 441 11.55 1.91 1.20
C HIS A 441 12.03 0.66 1.96
N SER A 442 13.33 0.52 2.12
CA SER A 442 13.99 -0.55 2.90
C SER A 442 13.59 -0.64 4.38
N MET A 443 12.97 0.39 4.96
CA MET A 443 12.48 0.40 6.35
C MET A 443 11.15 -0.34 6.47
N GLY A 444 10.40 -0.46 5.37
CA GLY A 444 9.10 -1.07 5.34
C GLY A 444 7.98 -0.18 5.87
N LYS A 445 6.93 -0.81 6.38
CA LYS A 445 5.66 -0.17 6.73
C LYS A 445 5.43 -0.15 8.24
N PHE A 446 4.85 0.92 8.73
CA PHE A 446 4.60 1.16 10.15
C PHE A 446 3.19 1.71 10.37
N ASP A 447 2.74 1.63 11.63
CA ASP A 447 1.67 2.49 12.11
C ASP A 447 2.24 3.89 12.38
N PHE A 448 1.47 4.95 12.10
CA PHE A 448 1.90 6.34 12.33
C PHE A 448 0.87 7.10 13.17
N ALA A 449 1.39 7.91 14.09
CA ALA A 449 0.65 8.97 14.77
C ALA A 449 1.17 10.34 14.30
N TYR A 450 0.43 11.40 14.58
CA TYR A 450 0.79 12.77 14.20
C TYR A 450 0.26 13.78 15.22
N ASP A 451 0.93 14.92 15.34
CA ASP A 451 0.44 16.06 16.12
C ASP A 451 -0.76 16.69 15.40
N PRO A 452 -1.91 16.94 16.04
CA PRO A 452 -3.15 17.30 15.35
C PRO A 452 -3.15 18.72 14.74
N VAL A 453 -2.12 19.53 15.00
CA VAL A 453 -2.02 20.89 14.50
C VAL A 453 -0.88 20.96 13.49
N PRO A 454 -1.16 21.20 12.19
CA PRO A 454 -0.10 21.40 11.22
C PRO A 454 0.61 22.74 11.45
N PHE A 455 1.81 22.87 10.90
CA PHE A 455 2.57 24.12 10.93
C PHE A 455 3.32 24.31 9.61
N ASN A 456 3.75 25.55 9.35
CA ASN A 456 4.29 25.97 8.07
C ASN A 456 5.77 26.39 8.22
N PRO A 457 6.73 25.45 8.21
CA PRO A 457 8.13 25.79 8.37
C PRO A 457 8.78 26.24 7.05
N SER A 458 9.71 27.18 7.15
CA SER A 458 10.58 27.57 6.02
C SER A 458 11.36 26.41 5.41
N HIS A 459 11.62 25.34 6.17
CA HIS A 459 12.28 24.11 5.68
C HIS A 459 11.57 23.52 4.45
N LEU A 460 10.24 23.53 4.44
CA LEU A 460 9.45 23.16 3.28
C LEU A 460 8.73 24.39 2.69
N TRP A 461 9.43 25.52 2.60
CA TRP A 461 8.94 26.76 1.96
C TRP A 461 7.55 27.20 2.46
N ASP A 462 7.36 27.13 3.77
CA ASP A 462 6.12 27.51 4.46
C ASP A 462 4.89 26.67 4.08
N ASN A 463 5.10 25.45 3.60
CA ASN A 463 4.02 24.48 3.40
C ASN A 463 3.58 23.82 4.72
N ALA A 464 2.29 23.50 4.82
CA ALA A 464 1.69 22.97 6.05
C ALA A 464 2.05 21.48 6.28
N ILE A 465 3.03 21.21 7.13
CA ILE A 465 3.44 19.85 7.49
C ILE A 465 2.88 19.43 8.85
N TYR A 466 2.84 18.12 9.05
CA TYR A 466 2.60 17.50 10.35
C TYR A 466 3.90 16.92 10.91
N ASN A 467 4.04 16.95 12.23
CA ASN A 467 5.08 16.20 12.92
C ASN A 467 4.55 14.78 13.18
N PHE A 468 5.18 13.79 12.55
CA PHE A 468 4.79 12.39 12.67
C PHE A 468 5.58 11.67 13.76
N SER A 469 5.00 10.61 14.29
CA SER A 469 5.65 9.65 15.17
C SER A 469 5.45 8.24 14.60
N GLU A 470 6.55 7.55 14.31
CA GLU A 470 6.53 6.15 13.89
C GLU A 470 6.17 5.25 15.08
N GLY A 471 5.22 4.35 14.85
CA GLY A 471 4.75 3.37 15.81
C GLY A 471 5.34 1.98 15.57
N VAL A 472 4.52 0.95 15.77
CA VAL A 472 4.94 -0.43 15.61
C VAL A 472 5.05 -0.83 14.14
N SER A 473 5.95 -1.77 13.85
CA SER A 473 6.07 -2.41 12.53
C SER A 473 4.73 -2.99 12.09
N ASN A 474 4.35 -2.70 10.85
CA ASN A 474 3.10 -3.13 10.23
C ASN A 474 3.33 -3.51 8.75
N PRO A 475 3.99 -4.65 8.49
CA PRO A 475 4.50 -5.04 7.16
C PRO A 475 3.43 -5.35 6.11
N ILE A 476 2.15 -5.49 6.48
CA ILE A 476 1.07 -5.80 5.53
C ILE A 476 0.18 -4.57 5.27
N SER A 477 -0.59 -4.10 6.25
CA SER A 477 -1.55 -3.01 6.03
C SER A 477 -1.11 -1.64 6.57
N GLY A 478 0.15 -1.52 7.01
CA GLY A 478 0.72 -0.25 7.46
C GLY A 478 1.01 0.72 6.32
N GLN A 479 1.55 1.88 6.67
CA GLN A 479 1.94 2.91 5.72
C GLN A 479 3.46 3.02 5.66
N MET A 480 4.01 3.45 4.52
CA MET A 480 5.45 3.52 4.30
C MET A 480 5.93 4.96 4.41
N PRO A 481 7.09 5.23 5.03
CA PRO A 481 7.51 6.59 5.34
C PRO A 481 7.77 7.47 4.10
N CYS A 482 8.08 6.88 2.95
CA CYS A 482 8.30 7.65 1.72
C CYS A 482 7.02 8.02 0.94
N ASN A 483 5.85 7.50 1.35
CA ASN A 483 4.59 7.78 0.67
C ASN A 483 3.79 8.82 1.46
N ALA A 484 2.76 9.41 0.85
CA ALA A 484 1.83 10.25 1.59
C ALA A 484 1.06 9.39 2.61
N ILE A 485 1.07 9.81 3.87
CA ILE A 485 0.40 9.12 4.97
C ILE A 485 -1.07 9.51 4.97
N MET A 486 -1.95 8.57 4.65
CA MET A 486 -3.41 8.70 4.66
C MET A 486 -3.94 8.82 6.10
N ASN A 487 -4.74 9.86 6.37
CA ASN A 487 -5.47 10.01 7.64
C ASN A 487 -6.66 10.97 7.52
N ASP A 488 -7.56 11.01 8.51
CA ASP A 488 -8.66 11.97 8.60
C ASP A 488 -8.15 13.30 9.17
N PHE A 489 -7.35 14.02 8.38
CA PHE A 489 -6.68 15.26 8.80
C PHE A 489 -7.67 16.42 8.96
N TYR A 490 -8.75 16.44 8.19
CA TYR A 490 -9.74 17.51 8.29
C TYR A 490 -10.80 17.23 9.36
N GLY A 491 -11.12 15.96 9.64
CA GLY A 491 -12.07 15.59 10.69
C GLY A 491 -13.49 16.05 10.41
N LEU A 492 -13.81 16.40 9.16
CA LEU A 492 -15.05 17.07 8.77
C LEU A 492 -16.17 16.09 8.42
N ASP A 493 -15.86 14.81 8.14
CA ASP A 493 -16.85 13.83 7.69
C ASP A 493 -16.55 12.37 8.13
N GLU A 494 -17.28 11.40 7.55
CA GLU A 494 -17.14 9.97 7.83
C GLU A 494 -16.22 9.24 6.84
N THR A 495 -15.48 10.00 6.03
CA THR A 495 -14.60 9.54 4.96
C THR A 495 -13.18 10.09 5.14
N ILE A 496 -12.20 9.40 4.55
CA ILE A 496 -10.88 9.98 4.25
C ILE A 496 -10.93 10.26 2.76
N THR A 497 -10.79 11.50 2.37
CA THR A 497 -10.97 11.90 0.98
C THR A 497 -9.84 11.33 0.13
N LYS A 498 -10.25 10.60 -0.92
CA LYS A 498 -9.40 10.15 -2.02
C LYS A 498 -10.08 10.47 -3.35
N THR A 499 -9.46 11.34 -4.12
CA THR A 499 -9.95 11.89 -5.37
C THR A 499 -9.28 11.15 -6.53
N TYR A 500 -10.05 10.28 -7.20
CA TYR A 500 -9.57 9.67 -8.43
C TYR A 500 -9.58 10.72 -9.55
N ALA A 501 -8.40 11.10 -10.00
CA ALA A 501 -8.21 11.95 -11.16
C ALA A 501 -7.36 11.20 -12.18
N THR A 502 -7.81 11.11 -13.42
CA THR A 502 -7.10 10.34 -14.44
C THR A 502 -5.92 11.06 -15.03
N ASN A 503 -5.92 12.41 -14.99
CA ASN A 503 -4.95 13.29 -15.64
C ASN A 503 -5.08 14.78 -15.24
N SER A 504 -5.86 15.09 -14.19
CA SER A 504 -6.12 16.47 -13.74
C SER A 504 -5.80 16.59 -12.25
N THR A 505 -5.67 17.83 -11.77
CA THR A 505 -5.35 18.08 -10.36
C THR A 505 -6.40 17.48 -9.44
N SER A 506 -5.98 16.58 -8.55
CA SER A 506 -6.77 16.20 -7.38
C SER A 506 -6.51 17.29 -6.32
N THR A 507 -7.55 17.89 -5.73
CA THR A 507 -7.36 19.03 -4.79
C THR A 507 -7.62 18.69 -3.33
N ASN A 508 -8.01 17.45 -3.01
CA ASN A 508 -8.60 17.14 -1.70
C ASN A 508 -8.13 15.81 -1.09
N ASP A 509 -7.05 15.17 -1.55
CA ASP A 509 -6.58 13.93 -0.91
C ASP A 509 -6.14 14.19 0.53
N GLU A 510 -6.68 13.43 1.48
CA GLU A 510 -6.35 13.54 2.89
C GLU A 510 -5.13 12.67 3.23
N ALA A 511 -3.99 13.05 2.65
CA ALA A 511 -2.71 12.38 2.87
C ALA A 511 -1.55 13.38 2.91
N TYR A 512 -0.63 13.21 3.86
CA TYR A 512 0.52 14.11 4.05
C TYR A 512 1.83 13.32 4.08
N TRP A 513 2.85 13.81 3.37
CA TRP A 513 4.17 13.18 3.40
C TRP A 513 4.91 13.46 4.71
N ILE A 514 5.77 12.52 5.11
CA ILE A 514 6.62 12.67 6.29
C ILE A 514 7.83 13.56 5.95
N VAL A 515 7.75 14.80 6.41
CA VAL A 515 8.83 15.79 6.33
C VAL A 515 9.55 15.86 7.68
N GLN A 516 8.77 15.91 8.78
CA GLN A 516 9.28 15.91 10.13
C GLN A 516 8.79 14.68 10.91
N GLN A 517 9.72 14.04 11.63
CA GLN A 517 9.44 12.92 12.53
C GLN A 517 10.08 13.17 13.89
N ASN A 518 9.29 13.05 14.97
CA ASN A 518 9.73 13.32 16.34
C ASN A 518 10.47 14.66 16.51
N GLY A 519 10.00 15.72 15.84
CA GLY A 519 10.58 17.05 15.86
C GLY A 519 11.85 17.25 15.02
N THR A 520 12.29 16.24 14.25
CA THR A 520 13.47 16.31 13.37
C THR A 520 13.06 16.21 11.91
N TYR A 521 13.62 17.06 11.04
CA TYR A 521 13.41 16.95 9.59
C TYR A 521 14.13 15.71 9.05
N THR A 522 13.34 14.74 8.61
CA THR A 522 13.81 13.47 8.06
C THR A 522 13.62 13.39 6.54
N ASP A 523 12.71 14.20 6.00
CA ASP A 523 12.41 14.30 4.57
C ASP A 523 12.18 12.93 3.91
N MET A 524 11.44 12.03 4.58
CA MET A 524 11.27 10.66 4.08
C MET A 524 10.62 10.62 2.70
N PHE A 525 9.83 11.66 2.36
CA PHE A 525 9.21 11.87 1.06
C PHE A 525 10.20 11.92 -0.11
N ILE A 526 11.47 12.27 0.11
CA ILE A 526 12.51 12.27 -0.93
C ILE A 526 13.27 10.94 -1.02
N GLN A 527 12.84 9.93 -0.25
CA GLN A 527 13.38 8.57 -0.27
C GLN A 527 14.86 8.45 0.11
N GLY A 528 15.36 9.32 0.97
CA GLY A 528 16.71 9.20 1.54
C GLY A 528 16.87 7.87 2.28
N GLY A 529 17.95 7.12 2.02
CA GLY A 529 18.22 5.86 2.74
C GLY A 529 17.30 4.68 2.37
N SER A 530 16.54 4.78 1.29
CA SER A 530 15.58 3.75 0.86
C SER A 530 16.21 2.47 0.28
N SER A 531 17.52 2.45 0.04
CA SER A 531 18.24 1.30 -0.51
C SER A 531 18.22 0.08 0.43
N PHE A 532 18.03 -1.10 -0.16
CA PHE A 532 18.08 -2.39 0.55
C PHE A 532 19.52 -2.77 0.93
N GLN A 533 19.68 -3.44 2.07
CA GLN A 533 21.00 -3.66 2.68
C GLN A 533 21.63 -4.98 2.27
N ILE A 534 22.95 -4.97 1.98
CA ILE A 534 23.72 -6.19 1.68
C ILE A 534 23.75 -7.10 2.91
N GLY A 535 23.63 -8.41 2.68
CA GLY A 535 23.55 -9.45 3.69
C GLY A 535 22.17 -9.63 4.31
N GLN A 536 21.16 -8.85 3.88
CA GLN A 536 19.80 -8.97 4.39
C GLN A 536 18.89 -9.72 3.41
N LYS A 537 17.94 -10.46 3.99
CA LYS A 537 16.84 -11.12 3.29
C LYS A 537 15.54 -10.41 3.63
N TYR A 538 14.71 -10.17 2.63
CA TYR A 538 13.39 -9.55 2.74
C TYR A 538 12.35 -10.51 2.16
N GLY A 539 11.33 -10.87 2.92
CA GLY A 539 10.30 -11.85 2.54
C GLY A 539 9.12 -11.86 3.52
N ILE A 540 8.42 -13.00 3.62
CA ILE A 540 7.20 -13.15 4.42
C ILE A 540 7.37 -12.85 5.93
N SER A 541 8.61 -12.88 6.42
CA SER A 541 8.98 -12.72 7.83
C SER A 541 9.58 -11.36 8.17
N THR A 542 9.62 -10.41 7.24
CA THR A 542 10.36 -9.15 7.41
C THR A 542 9.51 -7.92 7.18
N ASN A 543 10.11 -6.76 7.44
CA ASN A 543 9.57 -5.46 7.04
C ASN A 543 10.66 -4.74 6.22
N PRO A 544 10.44 -4.40 4.93
CA PRO A 544 9.22 -4.65 4.16
C PRO A 544 8.93 -6.14 3.89
N LEU A 545 7.64 -6.41 3.66
CA LEU A 545 7.11 -7.64 3.06
C LEU A 545 6.55 -7.27 1.68
N PHE A 546 6.95 -8.00 0.64
CA PHE A 546 6.48 -7.75 -0.74
C PHE A 546 5.12 -8.44 -0.96
N ILE A 547 4.06 -7.65 -1.03
CA ILE A 547 2.68 -8.12 -1.15
C ILE A 547 1.91 -7.26 -2.14
N ASN A 548 0.79 -7.78 -2.64
CA ASN A 548 -0.12 -7.00 -3.46
C ASN A 548 -0.71 -5.84 -2.67
N TYR A 549 -1.06 -4.80 -3.39
CA TYR A 549 -1.87 -3.72 -2.84
C TYR A 549 -3.31 -3.85 -3.35
N PRO A 550 -4.28 -3.94 -2.47
CA PRO A 550 -5.68 -4.04 -2.85
C PRO A 550 -6.21 -2.78 -3.54
N ASN A 551 -7.15 -2.97 -4.45
CA ASN A 551 -7.82 -1.88 -5.16
C ASN A 551 -8.83 -1.17 -4.23
N TYR A 552 -8.77 0.16 -4.17
CA TYR A 552 -9.68 1.00 -3.40
C TYR A 552 -11.06 1.19 -4.06
N TYR A 553 -11.22 0.78 -5.32
CA TYR A 553 -12.45 0.94 -6.12
C TYR A 553 -12.98 -0.42 -6.59
N SER A 554 -14.25 -0.71 -6.29
CA SER A 554 -14.87 -2.04 -6.47
C SER A 554 -15.31 -2.36 -7.91
N SER A 555 -15.25 -1.40 -8.83
CA SER A 555 -15.63 -1.62 -10.23
C SER A 555 -14.57 -1.12 -11.20
N LEU A 556 -14.22 -1.95 -12.17
CA LEU A 556 -13.59 -1.56 -13.45
C LEU A 556 -14.36 -0.47 -14.21
N VAL A 557 -15.51 -0.03 -13.69
CA VAL A 557 -16.20 1.19 -14.13
C VAL A 557 -15.51 2.37 -13.45
N ILE A 558 -14.62 3.01 -14.20
CA ILE A 558 -14.15 4.36 -13.92
C ILE A 558 -15.40 5.23 -13.72
N PRO A 559 -15.61 5.85 -12.53
CA PRO A 559 -16.72 6.77 -12.36
C PRO A 559 -16.58 7.87 -13.42
N THR A 560 -17.61 8.05 -14.25
CA THR A 560 -17.70 9.20 -15.17
C THR A 560 -17.86 10.53 -14.43
N ASN A 561 -17.95 10.48 -13.09
CA ASN A 561 -17.99 11.61 -12.19
C ASN A 561 -16.75 11.58 -11.26
N PRO A 562 -15.78 12.52 -11.40
CA PRO A 562 -14.51 12.51 -10.68
C PRO A 562 -14.61 12.95 -9.20
N TYR A 563 -15.82 13.15 -8.68
CA TYR A 563 -16.03 13.73 -7.37
C TYR A 563 -16.53 12.68 -6.37
N TYR A 564 -15.62 12.24 -5.50
CA TYR A 564 -15.84 11.47 -4.27
C TYR A 564 -16.30 10.02 -4.47
N SER A 565 -15.42 9.07 -4.15
CA SER A 565 -15.84 7.69 -3.91
C SER A 565 -16.16 7.48 -2.44
N THR A 566 -17.43 7.18 -2.17
CA THR A 566 -17.91 6.64 -0.89
C THR A 566 -17.86 5.10 -0.86
N MET A 567 -17.33 4.46 -1.91
CA MET A 567 -17.35 3.01 -2.06
C MET A 567 -16.35 2.36 -1.10
N PRO A 568 -16.79 1.53 -0.14
CA PRO A 568 -15.90 0.95 0.86
C PRO A 568 -14.76 0.17 0.19
N TYR A 569 -13.58 0.24 0.79
CA TYR A 569 -12.43 -0.60 0.43
C TYR A 569 -12.80 -2.09 0.55
N VAL A 570 -12.53 -2.89 -0.50
CA VAL A 570 -13.00 -4.30 -0.61
C VAL A 570 -11.88 -5.32 -0.85
N GLY A 571 -10.59 -4.92 -0.83
CA GLY A 571 -9.51 -5.82 -1.27
C GLY A 571 -8.74 -6.53 -0.16
N SER A 572 -8.29 -7.76 -0.47
CA SER A 572 -7.45 -8.59 0.40
C SER A 572 -5.95 -8.43 0.09
N TYR A 573 -5.12 -8.67 1.10
CA TYR A 573 -3.68 -8.89 0.99
C TYR A 573 -3.41 -10.39 0.90
N TYR A 574 -2.76 -10.85 -0.16
CA TYR A 574 -2.46 -12.26 -0.40
C TYR A 574 -1.02 -12.57 -0.01
N LEU A 575 -0.85 -13.40 1.02
CA LEU A 575 0.46 -13.92 1.37
C LEU A 575 1.02 -14.71 0.18
N ASN A 576 2.33 -14.57 -0.01
CA ASN A 576 3.07 -15.18 -1.11
C ASN A 576 4.50 -15.52 -0.63
N GLY A 577 5.20 -16.36 -1.41
CA GLY A 577 6.57 -16.79 -1.09
C GLY A 577 7.68 -15.94 -1.71
N ILE A 578 7.40 -14.70 -2.16
CA ILE A 578 8.43 -13.84 -2.73
C ILE A 578 9.42 -13.45 -1.62
N SER A 579 10.69 -13.75 -1.84
CA SER A 579 11.77 -13.16 -1.06
C SER A 579 12.94 -12.73 -1.93
N ILE A 580 13.65 -11.71 -1.45
CA ILE A 580 14.87 -11.17 -2.06
C ILE A 580 15.94 -11.12 -0.98
N GLU A 581 17.07 -11.78 -1.24
CA GLU A 581 18.25 -11.74 -0.40
C GLU A 581 19.39 -11.05 -1.15
N LEU A 582 19.96 -10.01 -0.56
CA LEU A 582 21.11 -9.30 -1.13
C LEU A 582 22.37 -10.00 -0.63
N LEU A 583 22.99 -10.83 -1.48
CA LEU A 583 24.07 -11.72 -1.05
C LEU A 583 25.41 -11.00 -0.91
N GLU A 584 25.79 -10.21 -1.91
CA GLU A 584 27.12 -9.62 -2.00
C GLU A 584 27.11 -8.39 -2.91
N GLN A 585 27.95 -7.40 -2.59
CA GLN A 585 28.31 -6.31 -3.50
C GLN A 585 29.76 -6.49 -3.95
N TYR A 586 29.98 -6.53 -5.27
CA TYR A 586 31.31 -6.59 -5.87
C TYR A 586 32.01 -5.24 -5.78
N SER A 587 33.34 -5.22 -5.95
CA SER A 587 34.15 -4.00 -5.88
C SER A 587 33.80 -2.94 -6.93
N ASP A 588 33.15 -3.34 -8.03
CA ASP A 588 32.67 -2.46 -9.10
C ASP A 588 31.22 -1.99 -8.89
N GLY A 589 30.64 -2.28 -7.73
CA GLY A 589 29.31 -1.86 -7.30
C GLY A 589 28.16 -2.78 -7.77
N ARG A 590 28.43 -3.76 -8.64
CA ARG A 590 27.43 -4.79 -9.01
C ARG A 590 26.94 -5.51 -7.75
N ILE A 591 25.65 -5.84 -7.69
CA ILE A 591 25.04 -6.52 -6.54
C ILE A 591 24.49 -7.86 -6.98
N ARG A 592 24.87 -8.93 -6.28
CA ARG A 592 24.28 -10.26 -6.44
C ARG A 592 23.11 -10.40 -5.49
N ILE A 593 21.94 -10.75 -6.03
CA ILE A 593 20.73 -11.02 -5.27
C ILE A 593 20.26 -12.46 -5.50
N LYS A 594 19.47 -12.98 -4.58
CA LYS A 594 18.74 -14.24 -4.72
C LYS A 594 17.24 -14.00 -4.56
N VAL A 595 16.47 -14.47 -5.52
CA VAL A 595 15.01 -14.41 -5.52
C VAL A 595 14.45 -15.81 -5.29
N ARG A 596 13.44 -15.92 -4.43
CA ARG A 596 12.61 -17.12 -4.27
C ARG A 596 11.15 -16.75 -4.40
N LEU A 597 10.33 -17.71 -4.81
CA LEU A 597 8.86 -17.60 -4.85
C LEU A 597 8.17 -18.58 -3.89
N ASP A 598 8.94 -19.35 -3.14
CA ASP A 598 8.52 -20.41 -2.22
C ASP A 598 9.02 -20.16 -0.78
N ASP A 599 9.34 -18.91 -0.43
CA ASP A 599 9.80 -18.54 0.90
C ASP A 599 8.64 -18.40 1.88
N VAL A 600 8.26 -19.53 2.46
CA VAL A 600 7.10 -19.68 3.36
C VAL A 600 7.49 -19.70 4.85
N ASP A 601 8.78 -19.60 5.16
CA ASP A 601 9.29 -19.71 6.53
C ASP A 601 9.24 -18.38 7.28
N VAL A 602 8.47 -18.34 8.38
CA VAL A 602 8.42 -17.19 9.28
C VAL A 602 9.47 -17.36 10.38
N VAL A 603 10.64 -16.73 10.17
CA VAL A 603 11.84 -16.85 11.04
C VAL A 603 12.00 -15.72 12.07
N ASN A 604 11.16 -14.69 12.02
CA ASN A 604 11.16 -13.56 12.95
C ASN A 604 9.81 -13.45 13.66
N ASP A 605 9.82 -12.80 14.82
CA ASP A 605 8.57 -12.33 15.41
C ASP A 605 7.99 -11.25 14.51
N THR A 606 6.72 -11.39 14.14
CA THR A 606 6.07 -10.48 13.19
C THR A 606 4.62 -10.20 13.57
N ARG A 607 4.15 -9.04 13.14
CA ARG A 607 2.78 -8.57 13.33
C ARG A 607 2.10 -8.47 11.99
N TRP A 608 0.92 -9.08 11.88
CA TRP A 608 0.13 -9.12 10.66
C TRP A 608 -1.21 -8.44 10.91
N SER A 609 -1.53 -7.47 10.05
CA SER A 609 -2.77 -6.69 10.13
C SER A 609 -3.41 -6.51 8.75
N GLY A 610 -4.73 -6.29 8.73
CA GLY A 610 -5.53 -6.14 7.51
C GLY A 610 -6.35 -7.38 7.17
N ASN A 611 -7.00 -7.37 6.01
CA ASN A 611 -7.70 -8.54 5.47
C ASN A 611 -6.70 -9.40 4.70
N ILE A 612 -6.29 -10.53 5.27
CA ILE A 612 -5.15 -11.35 4.82
C ILE A 612 -5.67 -12.72 4.36
N GLU A 613 -5.21 -13.15 3.20
CA GLU A 613 -5.51 -14.49 2.66
C GLU A 613 -4.23 -15.29 2.47
N LEU A 614 -4.19 -16.49 3.05
CA LEU A 614 -3.20 -17.52 2.76
C LEU A 614 -3.77 -18.46 1.71
N ASN A 615 -3.22 -18.39 0.50
CA ASN A 615 -3.50 -19.32 -0.59
C ASN A 615 -2.53 -20.53 -0.55
N ASP A 616 -2.79 -21.53 -1.38
CA ASP A 616 -1.84 -22.61 -1.68
C ASP A 616 -0.66 -22.04 -2.50
N ILE A 617 0.42 -21.70 -1.79
CA ILE A 617 1.64 -21.08 -2.33
C ILE A 617 2.55 -22.15 -2.91
N THR A 618 2.71 -23.26 -2.20
CA THR A 618 3.65 -24.32 -2.55
C THR A 618 3.11 -25.27 -3.60
N GLN A 619 1.78 -25.31 -3.81
CA GLN A 619 1.07 -26.18 -4.75
C GLN A 619 1.37 -27.67 -4.51
N ASN A 620 1.62 -28.02 -3.26
CA ASN A 620 1.94 -29.38 -2.84
C ASN A 620 1.53 -29.57 -1.37
N SER A 621 1.97 -30.68 -0.76
CA SER A 621 1.60 -31.01 0.63
C SER A 621 2.44 -30.30 1.70
N ASN A 622 3.39 -29.45 1.30
CA ASN A 622 4.22 -28.70 2.22
C ASN A 622 3.44 -27.49 2.77
N PRO A 623 3.87 -26.92 3.91
CA PRO A 623 3.23 -25.72 4.44
C PRO A 623 3.38 -24.51 3.52
N ASP A 624 2.33 -23.70 3.40
CA ASP A 624 2.32 -22.40 2.72
C ASP A 624 2.72 -21.25 3.66
N VAL A 625 2.60 -21.49 4.96
CA VAL A 625 3.28 -20.73 6.01
C VAL A 625 3.82 -21.72 7.03
N SER A 626 5.11 -21.65 7.33
CA SER A 626 5.75 -22.40 8.42
C SER A 626 6.34 -21.44 9.44
N LEU A 627 5.64 -21.24 10.56
CA LEU A 627 6.13 -20.46 11.69
C LEU A 627 7.20 -21.24 12.44
N GLN A 628 8.43 -20.72 12.41
CA GLN A 628 9.60 -21.43 12.91
C GLN A 628 9.67 -21.47 14.44
N THR A 629 10.52 -22.37 14.95
CA THR A 629 10.64 -22.64 16.39
C THR A 629 10.92 -21.40 17.20
N GLY A 630 10.13 -21.21 18.27
CA GLY A 630 10.28 -20.09 19.21
C GLY A 630 9.89 -18.72 18.66
N LYS A 631 9.25 -18.65 17.48
CA LYS A 631 8.81 -17.40 16.85
C LYS A 631 7.33 -17.14 17.07
N THR A 632 6.95 -15.86 16.94
CA THR A 632 5.60 -15.38 17.22
C THR A 632 4.99 -14.65 16.02
N ILE A 633 3.79 -15.04 15.61
CA ILE A 633 2.93 -14.22 14.73
C ILE A 633 1.84 -13.59 15.59
N THR A 634 1.72 -12.27 15.54
CA THR A 634 0.63 -11.53 16.19
C THR A 634 -0.34 -11.05 15.12
N ILE A 635 -1.55 -11.59 15.11
CA ILE A 635 -2.66 -11.17 14.25
C ILE A 635 -3.42 -10.07 15.00
N ASP A 636 -3.20 -8.83 14.56
CA ASP A 636 -3.58 -7.64 15.30
C ASP A 636 -4.22 -6.59 14.39
N LYS A 637 -5.09 -5.75 14.96
CA LYS A 637 -5.73 -4.62 14.30
C LYS A 637 -4.69 -3.54 13.99
N SER A 638 -4.71 -3.00 12.76
CA SER A 638 -3.81 -1.91 12.33
C SER A 638 -3.91 -0.69 13.27
N GLY A 639 -2.80 0.01 13.49
CA GLY A 639 -2.77 1.27 14.24
C GLY A 639 -2.94 2.50 13.34
N THR A 640 -2.85 2.32 12.02
CA THR A 640 -3.02 3.37 11.01
C THR A 640 -4.20 3.07 10.08
N PRO A 641 -4.85 4.10 9.50
CA PRO A 641 -5.93 3.90 8.54
C PRO A 641 -5.53 2.96 7.39
N ASN A 642 -6.41 2.00 7.07
CA ASN A 642 -6.24 1.05 5.97
C ASN A 642 -7.47 0.96 5.07
N ARG A 643 -8.33 1.98 5.16
CA ARG A 643 -9.53 2.22 4.36
C ARG A 643 -9.95 3.68 4.50
N HIS A 644 -10.87 4.11 3.65
CA HIS A 644 -11.28 5.51 3.54
C HIS A 644 -12.72 5.80 4.01
N THR A 645 -13.43 4.81 4.58
CA THR A 645 -14.76 5.01 5.19
C THR A 645 -14.75 4.47 6.62
N LYS A 646 -15.53 5.05 7.55
CA LYS A 646 -15.62 4.55 8.93
C LYS A 646 -16.38 3.20 9.01
N VAL A 647 -15.94 2.27 9.85
CA VAL A 647 -16.74 1.14 10.39
C VAL A 647 -16.43 1.08 11.87
N ASN A 648 -17.47 0.95 12.68
CA ASN A 648 -17.35 0.92 14.14
C ASN A 648 -16.52 2.11 14.67
N GLY A 649 -16.73 3.29 14.08
CA GLY A 649 -16.09 4.55 14.48
C GLY A 649 -14.63 4.74 14.02
N ALA A 650 -14.05 3.85 13.21
CA ALA A 650 -12.65 3.94 12.77
C ALA A 650 -12.47 3.68 11.27
N PHE A 651 -11.41 4.28 10.70
CA PHE A 651 -10.91 4.03 9.34
C PHE A 651 -10.00 2.80 9.26
N ILE A 652 -10.28 1.81 10.11
CA ILE A 652 -9.45 0.63 10.29
C ILE A 652 -10.36 -0.59 10.23
N ASN A 653 -10.10 -1.47 9.28
CA ASN A 653 -10.74 -2.78 9.23
C ASN A 653 -10.29 -3.63 10.43
N PRO A 654 -11.16 -4.49 10.98
CA PRO A 654 -10.67 -5.60 11.80
C PRO A 654 -9.71 -6.44 10.97
N THR A 655 -8.65 -6.94 11.60
CA THR A 655 -7.75 -7.88 10.92
C THR A 655 -8.43 -9.23 10.82
N ILE A 656 -8.45 -9.80 9.63
CA ILE A 656 -8.97 -11.14 9.39
C ILE A 656 -7.90 -11.90 8.63
N PHE A 657 -7.38 -12.96 9.24
CA PHE A 657 -6.47 -13.88 8.56
C PHE A 657 -7.24 -15.12 8.13
N ILE A 658 -7.30 -15.38 6.83
CA ILE A 658 -8.07 -16.47 6.24
C ILE A 658 -7.11 -17.50 5.63
N CYS A 659 -7.10 -18.71 6.17
CA CYS A 659 -6.54 -19.88 5.50
C CYS A 659 -7.53 -20.36 4.44
N LYS A 660 -7.23 -20.09 3.16
CA LYS A 660 -8.09 -20.45 2.02
C LYS A 660 -8.09 -21.95 1.76
N SER A 661 -9.03 -22.43 0.95
CA SER A 661 -9.07 -23.84 0.54
C SER A 661 -7.70 -24.34 0.06
N ASN A 662 -7.33 -25.55 0.50
CA ASN A 662 -6.06 -26.24 0.24
C ASN A 662 -4.81 -25.59 0.84
N SER A 663 -4.92 -24.43 1.49
CA SER A 663 -3.77 -23.84 2.17
C SER A 663 -3.36 -24.64 3.41
N TYR A 664 -2.07 -24.58 3.74
CA TYR A 664 -1.49 -25.23 4.90
C TYR A 664 -0.66 -24.27 5.76
N PHE A 665 -1.19 -23.92 6.94
CA PHE A 665 -0.46 -23.18 7.97
C PHE A 665 0.11 -24.14 9.02
N LYS A 666 1.42 -24.08 9.27
CA LYS A 666 2.12 -24.91 10.26
C LYS A 666 2.82 -24.06 11.32
N GLN A 667 2.60 -24.40 12.58
CA GLN A 667 3.43 -23.98 13.70
C GLN A 667 4.47 -25.05 14.02
N GLN A 668 5.75 -24.68 14.05
CA GLN A 668 6.82 -25.52 14.57
C GLN A 668 6.82 -25.51 16.10
N THR A 669 7.62 -26.39 16.71
CA THR A 669 7.68 -26.50 18.18
C THR A 669 7.99 -25.17 18.86
N THR A 670 7.40 -24.93 20.04
CA THR A 670 7.56 -23.73 20.88
C THR A 670 7.19 -22.39 20.21
N SER A 671 6.61 -22.40 19.01
CA SER A 671 6.15 -21.19 18.33
C SER A 671 4.78 -20.72 18.86
N ASN A 672 4.47 -19.44 18.66
CA ASN A 672 3.26 -18.81 19.19
C ASN A 672 2.48 -18.08 18.08
N VAL A 673 1.17 -18.25 18.04
CA VAL A 673 0.27 -17.39 17.26
C VAL A 673 -0.70 -16.74 18.22
N GLU A 674 -0.80 -15.42 18.18
CA GLU A 674 -1.73 -14.65 19.01
C GLU A 674 -2.73 -13.90 18.14
N VAL A 675 -4.03 -14.08 18.40
CA VAL A 675 -5.12 -13.32 17.76
C VAL A 675 -5.67 -12.33 18.77
N ILE A 676 -5.50 -11.03 18.51
CA ILE A 676 -5.76 -9.97 19.51
C ILE A 676 -6.59 -8.81 18.94
N ASN A 677 -7.06 -7.92 19.83
CA ASN A 677 -7.71 -6.64 19.51
C ASN A 677 -8.92 -6.76 18.56
N GLY A 678 -9.73 -7.80 18.73
CA GLY A 678 -10.93 -8.02 17.92
C GLY A 678 -10.65 -8.62 16.54
N SER A 679 -9.44 -9.13 16.31
CA SER A 679 -9.05 -9.76 15.05
C SER A 679 -9.64 -11.17 14.90
N GLY A 680 -9.67 -11.68 13.68
CA GLY A 680 -10.16 -13.02 13.34
C GLY A 680 -9.08 -13.90 12.72
N LEU A 681 -9.10 -15.19 13.06
CA LEU A 681 -8.42 -16.25 12.31
C LEU A 681 -9.48 -17.25 11.81
N LEU A 682 -9.51 -17.48 10.50
CA LEU A 682 -10.52 -18.28 9.83
C LEU A 682 -9.88 -19.41 9.01
N LEU A 683 -10.41 -20.61 9.12
CA LEU A 683 -10.04 -21.74 8.28
C LEU A 683 -11.22 -22.10 7.37
N GLU A 684 -11.02 -22.01 6.05
CA GLU A 684 -12.00 -22.44 5.05
C GLU A 684 -11.99 -23.97 4.86
N ALA A 685 -13.00 -24.49 4.16
CA ALA A 685 -13.05 -25.89 3.77
C ALA A 685 -11.75 -26.35 3.09
N SER A 686 -11.25 -27.53 3.42
CA SER A 686 -10.00 -28.12 2.90
C SER A 686 -8.70 -27.39 3.28
N SER A 687 -8.75 -26.29 4.04
CA SER A 687 -7.54 -25.71 4.64
C SER A 687 -7.05 -26.56 5.82
N THR A 688 -5.75 -26.48 6.11
CA THR A 688 -5.13 -27.17 7.24
C THR A 688 -4.35 -26.20 8.11
N TYR A 689 -4.58 -26.27 9.43
CA TYR A 689 -3.73 -25.63 10.42
C TYR A 689 -3.17 -26.69 11.38
N GLU A 690 -1.85 -26.86 11.37
CA GLU A 690 -1.11 -27.74 12.27
C GLU A 690 -0.42 -26.98 13.42
N VAL A 691 -0.69 -27.38 14.65
CA VAL A 691 -0.02 -26.92 15.89
C VAL A 691 0.84 -28.05 16.44
N ASN A 692 2.17 -27.96 16.29
CA ASN A 692 3.08 -29.00 16.78
C ASN A 692 3.31 -28.95 18.29
N SER A 693 3.99 -29.98 18.80
CA SER A 693 4.34 -30.11 20.22
C SER A 693 4.98 -28.84 20.78
N HIS A 694 4.58 -28.41 21.97
CA HIS A 694 4.96 -27.17 22.66
C HIS A 694 4.57 -25.86 21.95
N ALA A 695 3.98 -25.89 20.76
CA ALA A 695 3.48 -24.68 20.11
C ALA A 695 2.13 -24.25 20.71
N LYS A 696 1.83 -22.95 20.62
CA LYS A 696 0.61 -22.38 21.19
C LYS A 696 -0.11 -21.48 20.18
N LEU A 697 -1.40 -21.70 19.98
CA LEU A 697 -2.32 -20.75 19.36
C LEU A 697 -3.16 -20.13 20.47
N THR A 698 -3.18 -18.81 20.59
CA THR A 698 -3.94 -18.09 21.63
C THR A 698 -4.91 -17.10 20.98
N VAL A 699 -6.19 -17.17 21.32
CA VAL A 699 -7.20 -16.19 20.92
C VAL A 699 -7.58 -15.38 22.15
N LYS A 700 -7.33 -14.08 22.11
CA LYS A 700 -7.54 -13.17 23.24
C LYS A 700 -8.89 -12.45 23.15
N ASN A 701 -9.26 -11.78 24.24
CA ASN A 701 -10.53 -11.06 24.41
C ASN A 701 -10.98 -10.29 23.14
N GLY A 702 -12.24 -10.48 22.75
CA GLY A 702 -12.88 -9.86 21.58
C GLY A 702 -12.50 -10.49 20.24
N SER A 703 -11.43 -11.29 20.17
CA SER A 703 -10.93 -11.89 18.93
C SER A 703 -11.63 -13.22 18.64
N THR A 704 -11.61 -13.70 17.40
CA THR A 704 -12.37 -14.90 16.98
C THR A 704 -11.48 -15.92 16.29
N LEU A 705 -11.63 -17.20 16.65
CA LEU A 705 -11.24 -18.34 15.81
C LEU A 705 -12.49 -18.96 15.17
N LEU A 706 -12.48 -19.12 13.84
CA LEU A 706 -13.59 -19.69 13.08
C LEU A 706 -13.12 -20.88 12.24
N LEU A 707 -13.69 -22.06 12.51
CA LEU A 707 -13.44 -23.29 11.75
C LEU A 707 -14.66 -23.61 10.88
N ARG A 708 -14.54 -23.47 9.56
CA ARG A 708 -15.63 -23.79 8.62
C ARG A 708 -15.80 -25.29 8.44
N ALA A 709 -16.97 -25.70 7.97
CA ALA A 709 -17.23 -27.08 7.58
C ALA A 709 -16.16 -27.57 6.58
N GLY A 710 -15.54 -28.71 6.84
CA GLY A 710 -14.47 -29.30 6.02
C GLY A 710 -13.06 -28.74 6.26
N SER A 711 -12.89 -27.75 7.15
CA SER A 711 -11.55 -27.29 7.58
C SER A 711 -10.85 -28.31 8.47
N ASN A 712 -9.52 -28.26 8.57
CA ASN A 712 -8.74 -29.21 9.38
C ASN A 712 -7.86 -28.49 10.41
N LEU A 713 -8.14 -28.71 11.69
CA LEU A 713 -7.29 -28.28 12.80
C LEU A 713 -6.62 -29.50 13.43
N LEU A 714 -5.29 -29.54 13.39
CA LEU A 714 -4.47 -30.64 13.88
C LEU A 714 -3.55 -30.16 15.01
N ILE A 715 -3.70 -30.73 16.21
CA ILE A 715 -2.86 -30.42 17.37
C ILE A 715 -2.08 -31.67 17.77
N LYS A 716 -0.75 -31.57 17.84
CA LYS A 716 0.16 -32.71 18.09
C LYS A 716 0.97 -32.54 19.37
N GLY A 717 1.38 -33.66 19.97
CA GLY A 717 2.23 -33.71 21.17
C GLY A 717 1.65 -32.87 22.30
N THR A 718 2.46 -31.95 22.81
CA THR A 718 2.04 -30.99 23.86
C THR A 718 1.52 -29.66 23.30
N GLY A 719 1.21 -29.60 22.00
CA GLY A 719 0.68 -28.41 21.34
C GLY A 719 -0.67 -28.00 21.94
N LYS A 720 -0.96 -26.69 21.92
CA LYS A 720 -2.16 -26.14 22.56
C LYS A 720 -2.87 -25.07 21.74
N LEU A 721 -4.19 -25.13 21.69
CA LEU A 721 -5.07 -24.01 21.38
C LEU A 721 -5.62 -23.45 22.70
N VAL A 722 -5.54 -22.14 22.92
CA VAL A 722 -6.09 -21.46 24.09
C VAL A 722 -7.09 -20.39 23.65
N ILE A 723 -8.32 -20.48 24.13
CA ILE A 723 -9.35 -19.44 23.97
C ILE A 723 -9.51 -18.75 25.33
N GLU A 724 -9.04 -17.51 25.43
CA GLU A 724 -9.06 -16.75 26.69
C GLU A 724 -10.45 -16.20 27.03
N GLU A 725 -10.59 -15.63 28.23
CA GLU A 725 -11.80 -14.93 28.64
C GLU A 725 -12.20 -13.82 27.63
N GLY A 726 -13.47 -13.81 27.23
CA GLY A 726 -14.02 -12.86 26.25
C GLY A 726 -13.64 -13.12 24.80
N ALA A 727 -12.80 -14.12 24.51
CA ALA A 727 -12.48 -14.55 23.16
C ALA A 727 -13.60 -15.43 22.58
N TYR A 728 -13.74 -15.41 21.25
CA TYR A 728 -14.77 -16.14 20.52
C TYR A 728 -14.18 -17.36 19.82
N ILE A 729 -14.92 -18.47 19.85
CA ILE A 729 -14.65 -19.65 19.01
C ILE A 729 -15.94 -20.14 18.37
N CYS A 730 -15.90 -20.31 17.05
CA CYS A 730 -17.01 -20.87 16.27
C CYS A 730 -16.52 -22.08 15.48
N ILE A 731 -17.19 -23.21 15.65
CA ILE A 731 -16.90 -24.45 14.93
C ILE A 731 -18.16 -24.81 14.15
N GLU A 732 -18.07 -24.93 12.84
CA GLU A 732 -19.19 -25.34 12.01
C GLU A 732 -19.29 -26.86 11.92
N ASN A 733 -20.51 -27.36 11.68
CA ASN A 733 -20.74 -28.79 11.53
C ASN A 733 -19.94 -29.36 10.35
N GLY A 734 -19.07 -30.33 10.62
CA GLY A 734 -18.19 -30.94 9.64
C GLY A 734 -16.76 -30.37 9.61
N ALA A 735 -16.39 -29.44 10.49
CA ALA A 735 -14.98 -29.11 10.73
C ALA A 735 -14.26 -30.30 11.37
N ASN A 736 -13.05 -30.61 10.90
CA ASN A 736 -12.24 -31.73 11.38
C ASN A 736 -11.26 -31.26 12.45
N ILE A 737 -11.45 -31.71 13.69
CA ILE A 737 -10.55 -31.42 14.81
C ILE A 737 -9.82 -32.72 15.19
N ILE A 738 -8.49 -32.68 15.16
CA ILE A 738 -7.63 -33.82 15.44
C ILE A 738 -6.69 -33.46 16.58
N LEU A 739 -6.92 -34.06 17.76
CA LEU A 739 -6.07 -33.93 18.94
C LEU A 739 -5.22 -35.20 19.05
N GLN A 740 -4.09 -35.23 18.35
CA GLN A 740 -3.38 -36.47 18.03
C GLN A 740 -2.93 -37.26 19.27
N ASP A 741 -2.35 -36.57 20.26
CA ASP A 741 -1.72 -37.18 21.43
C ASP A 741 -2.48 -36.83 22.70
N VAL A 742 -2.26 -37.60 23.79
CA VAL A 742 -2.94 -37.39 25.09
C VAL A 742 -2.72 -35.99 25.68
N GLU A 743 -1.63 -35.32 25.30
CA GLU A 743 -1.28 -33.96 25.74
C GLU A 743 -1.71 -32.87 24.75
N SER A 744 -2.31 -33.23 23.61
CA SER A 744 -2.87 -32.28 22.64
C SER A 744 -4.14 -31.66 23.22
N ILE A 745 -4.12 -30.36 23.49
CA ILE A 745 -5.17 -29.69 24.28
C ILE A 745 -5.80 -28.52 23.53
N ILE A 746 -7.13 -28.45 23.57
CA ILE A 746 -7.89 -27.20 23.38
C ILE A 746 -8.29 -26.72 24.78
N ASP A 747 -7.71 -25.64 25.25
CA ASP A 747 -7.98 -25.01 26.54
C ASP A 747 -8.97 -23.85 26.37
N LEU A 748 -10.20 -24.07 26.82
CA LEU A 748 -11.27 -23.07 26.79
C LEU A 748 -11.35 -22.42 28.16
N GLN A 749 -10.79 -21.22 28.32
CA GLN A 749 -10.77 -20.54 29.61
C GLN A 749 -12.15 -19.99 29.98
N PRO A 750 -12.51 -19.90 31.27
CA PRO A 750 -13.82 -19.40 31.68
C PRO A 750 -14.12 -18.01 31.16
N GLY A 751 -15.36 -17.83 30.72
CA GLY A 751 -15.80 -16.59 30.11
C GLY A 751 -15.42 -16.45 28.63
N PHE A 752 -14.86 -17.50 28.00
CA PHE A 752 -14.88 -17.60 26.54
C PHE A 752 -16.32 -17.57 26.01
N ILE A 753 -16.46 -17.17 24.75
CA ILE A 753 -17.75 -17.05 24.09
C ILE A 753 -17.80 -18.04 22.93
N TYR A 754 -18.76 -18.97 22.98
CA TYR A 754 -18.98 -19.88 21.86
C TYR A 754 -19.87 -19.21 20.82
N GLY A 755 -19.31 -18.93 19.64
CA GLY A 755 -19.90 -18.07 18.63
C GLY A 755 -18.82 -17.30 17.86
N SER A 756 -19.24 -16.26 17.15
CA SER A 756 -18.33 -15.36 16.45
C SER A 756 -18.58 -13.92 16.90
N ASN A 757 -17.53 -13.10 16.92
CA ASN A 757 -17.72 -11.68 17.17
C ASN A 757 -18.53 -11.06 16.01
N SER A 758 -19.65 -10.43 16.33
CA SER A 758 -20.54 -9.80 15.34
C SER A 758 -19.88 -8.65 14.58
N THR A 759 -18.80 -8.05 15.10
CA THR A 759 -18.03 -7.04 14.34
C THR A 759 -17.26 -7.64 13.17
N LEU A 760 -16.98 -8.94 13.18
CA LEU A 760 -16.32 -9.64 12.07
C LEU A 760 -17.32 -10.08 10.99
N SER A 761 -18.57 -10.35 11.35
CA SER A 761 -19.54 -10.96 10.42
C SER A 761 -19.85 -10.10 9.20
N THR A 762 -19.71 -8.76 9.31
CA THR A 762 -19.86 -7.82 8.19
C THR A 762 -18.74 -7.90 7.15
N PHE A 763 -17.63 -8.57 7.48
CA PHE A 763 -16.45 -8.72 6.63
C PHE A 763 -16.25 -10.15 6.12
N LEU A 764 -17.11 -11.08 6.54
CA LEU A 764 -17.07 -12.47 6.10
C LEU A 764 -17.99 -12.66 4.88
N SER A 765 -17.53 -13.42 3.90
CA SER A 765 -18.33 -13.77 2.71
C SER A 765 -19.56 -14.63 3.04
N LEU A 766 -19.51 -15.37 4.15
CA LEU A 766 -20.59 -16.20 4.67
C LEU A 766 -20.74 -15.94 6.17
N LEU A 767 -21.98 -15.85 6.64
CA LEU A 767 -22.21 -15.77 8.08
C LEU A 767 -21.74 -17.06 8.78
N PRO A 768 -21.11 -16.97 9.96
CA PRO A 768 -20.72 -18.15 10.73
C PRO A 768 -21.95 -18.96 11.15
N ASN A 769 -21.92 -20.27 10.91
CA ASN A 769 -22.98 -21.20 11.33
C ASN A 769 -22.45 -22.19 12.37
N CYS A 770 -22.18 -21.69 13.57
CA CYS A 770 -21.60 -22.48 14.64
C CYS A 770 -22.55 -23.63 15.01
N MET A 771 -22.04 -24.87 15.01
CA MET A 771 -22.80 -26.03 15.49
C MET A 771 -23.01 -25.93 16.99
N ASN A 772 -23.96 -26.68 17.55
CA ASN A 772 -24.12 -26.75 18.99
C ASN A 772 -22.82 -27.21 19.66
N PHE A 773 -22.42 -26.54 20.73
CA PHE A 773 -21.15 -26.84 21.39
C PHE A 773 -21.04 -28.31 21.84
N CYS A 774 -22.16 -28.86 22.31
CA CYS A 774 -22.24 -30.24 22.79
C CYS A 774 -22.06 -31.29 21.68
N ASP A 775 -22.18 -30.88 20.42
CA ASP A 775 -22.04 -31.76 19.26
C ASP A 775 -20.61 -31.72 18.69
N ILE A 776 -19.71 -30.90 19.26
CA ILE A 776 -18.31 -30.82 18.81
C ILE A 776 -17.65 -32.18 19.00
N ALA A 777 -17.35 -32.82 17.87
CA ALA A 777 -16.56 -34.04 17.82
C ALA A 777 -15.09 -33.69 17.53
N PHE A 778 -14.20 -34.46 18.13
CA PHE A 778 -12.78 -34.47 17.77
C PHE A 778 -12.31 -35.93 17.68
N THR A 779 -11.19 -36.14 17.00
CA THR A 779 -10.53 -37.44 16.88
C THR A 779 -9.15 -37.41 17.52
N GLY A 780 -8.61 -38.58 17.85
CA GLY A 780 -7.31 -38.73 18.52
C GLY A 780 -7.43 -38.97 20.03
N LEU A 781 -6.32 -38.78 20.75
CA LEU A 781 -6.19 -39.12 22.18
C LEU A 781 -6.23 -37.90 23.11
N GLY A 782 -6.21 -36.69 22.56
CA GLY A 782 -6.16 -35.45 23.33
C GLY A 782 -7.49 -35.07 23.96
N SER A 783 -7.59 -33.83 24.42
CA SER A 783 -8.77 -33.37 25.15
C SER A 783 -9.10 -31.90 24.91
N ILE A 784 -10.40 -31.59 24.96
CA ILE A 784 -10.90 -30.24 25.13
C ILE A 784 -11.08 -30.04 26.63
N THR A 785 -10.26 -29.17 27.22
CA THR A 785 -10.24 -28.93 28.66
C THR A 785 -10.71 -27.52 28.97
N ASN A 786 -11.28 -27.38 30.16
CA ASN A 786 -11.47 -26.09 30.83
C ASN A 786 -11.20 -26.40 32.31
N GLU A 787 -9.91 -26.54 32.67
CA GLU A 787 -9.50 -26.70 34.07
C GLU A 787 -9.07 -25.34 34.61
N THR A 788 -9.89 -24.78 35.50
CA THR A 788 -9.68 -23.43 36.02
C THR A 788 -9.39 -23.49 37.50
N HIS A 789 -8.36 -22.77 37.94
CA HIS A 789 -8.03 -22.64 39.36
C HIS A 789 -8.15 -21.19 39.80
N TYR A 790 -9.16 -20.88 40.62
CA TYR A 790 -9.31 -19.56 41.23
C TYR A 790 -8.59 -19.54 42.58
N SER A 791 -7.44 -18.88 42.63
CA SER A 791 -6.66 -18.64 43.86
C SER A 791 -6.97 -17.31 44.55
N THR A 792 -7.77 -16.45 43.91
CA THR A 792 -8.25 -15.17 44.45
C THR A 792 -9.77 -15.07 44.33
N ALA A 793 -10.37 -14.05 44.97
CA ALA A 793 -11.80 -13.79 44.84
C ALA A 793 -12.15 -13.35 43.41
N ILE A 794 -13.21 -13.93 42.83
CA ILE A 794 -13.75 -13.58 41.50
C ILE A 794 -15.28 -13.57 41.51
N THR A 795 -15.88 -12.79 40.61
CA THR A 795 -17.34 -12.69 40.44
C THR A 795 -17.73 -12.93 38.98
N TRP A 796 -18.71 -13.81 38.78
CA TRP A 796 -19.41 -14.01 37.52
C TRP A 796 -20.78 -13.36 37.60
N SER A 797 -21.01 -12.33 36.80
CA SER A 797 -22.30 -11.64 36.78
C SER A 797 -22.71 -11.08 35.43
N ASN A 798 -24.03 -10.92 35.24
CA ASN A 798 -24.66 -10.21 34.12
C ASN A 798 -24.32 -10.73 32.72
N ARG A 799 -23.87 -11.98 32.59
CA ARG A 799 -23.69 -12.68 31.32
C ARG A 799 -23.74 -14.19 31.53
N ASP A 800 -23.87 -14.91 30.43
CA ASP A 800 -23.82 -16.37 30.44
C ASP A 800 -22.38 -16.89 30.37
N TYR A 801 -22.11 -18.04 30.98
CA TYR A 801 -20.81 -18.71 30.98
C TYR A 801 -20.99 -20.17 30.53
N LEU A 802 -20.01 -20.69 29.78
CA LEU A 802 -19.96 -22.11 29.40
C LEU A 802 -18.74 -22.77 30.05
N ILE A 803 -18.96 -23.88 30.76
CA ILE A 803 -17.95 -24.64 31.50
C ILE A 803 -17.88 -26.05 30.93
N VAL A 804 -16.70 -26.44 30.45
CA VAL A 804 -16.51 -27.72 29.74
C VAL A 804 -15.76 -28.75 30.60
N GLY A 805 -15.12 -28.29 31.68
CA GLY A 805 -14.26 -29.08 32.55
C GLY A 805 -14.46 -28.76 34.02
N LYS A 806 -13.36 -28.66 34.78
CA LYS A 806 -13.40 -28.50 36.23
C LYS A 806 -13.08 -27.07 36.64
N VAL A 807 -13.90 -26.50 37.50
CA VAL A 807 -13.62 -25.20 38.13
C VAL A 807 -13.23 -25.44 39.58
N TYR A 808 -11.98 -25.20 39.93
CA TYR A 808 -11.46 -25.27 41.29
C TYR A 808 -11.51 -23.90 41.95
N ILE A 809 -12.19 -23.81 43.09
CA ILE A 809 -12.06 -22.70 44.03
C ILE A 809 -11.02 -23.14 45.06
N GLU A 810 -9.81 -22.60 44.93
CA GLU A 810 -8.67 -22.95 45.78
C GLU A 810 -8.87 -22.55 47.24
N ASN A 811 -7.96 -23.03 48.10
CA ASN A 811 -8.02 -22.75 49.52
C ASN A 811 -8.01 -21.24 49.80
N SER A 812 -8.98 -20.76 50.56
CA SER A 812 -9.14 -19.36 50.97
C SER A 812 -9.49 -18.37 49.84
N SER A 813 -9.90 -18.85 48.66
CA SER A 813 -10.46 -18.03 47.58
C SER A 813 -11.99 -18.08 47.54
N SER A 814 -12.61 -17.30 46.67
CA SER A 814 -14.06 -17.31 46.51
C SER A 814 -14.53 -17.04 45.08
N LEU A 815 -15.54 -17.77 44.63
CA LEU A 815 -16.30 -17.47 43.41
C LEU A 815 -17.71 -17.01 43.80
N THR A 816 -18.14 -15.85 43.29
CA THR A 816 -19.52 -15.37 43.42
C THR A 816 -20.21 -15.43 42.07
N ILE A 817 -21.40 -16.02 41.99
CA ILE A 817 -22.24 -16.09 40.79
C ILE A 817 -23.52 -15.30 41.08
N ALA A 818 -23.71 -14.18 40.37
CA ALA A 818 -24.80 -13.24 40.59
C ALA A 818 -25.48 -12.85 39.27
N ASN A 819 -26.78 -13.14 39.09
CA ASN A 819 -27.54 -12.80 37.89
C ASN A 819 -26.86 -13.26 36.58
N ALA A 820 -26.54 -14.56 36.51
CA ALA A 820 -25.84 -15.19 35.39
C ALA A 820 -26.35 -16.63 35.17
N ASN A 821 -26.43 -17.08 33.90
CA ASN A 821 -26.61 -18.50 33.59
C ASN A 821 -25.25 -19.15 33.33
N ILE A 822 -25.00 -20.28 33.99
CA ILE A 822 -23.78 -21.06 33.85
C ILE A 822 -24.16 -22.41 33.27
N TYR A 823 -23.67 -22.68 32.07
CA TYR A 823 -23.93 -23.89 31.32
C TYR A 823 -22.75 -24.84 31.45
N PHE A 824 -23.02 -26.10 31.76
CA PHE A 824 -22.01 -27.13 31.97
C PHE A 824 -22.09 -28.21 30.89
N SER A 825 -20.94 -28.72 30.44
CA SER A 825 -20.88 -29.96 29.65
C SER A 825 -21.09 -31.19 30.54
N GLU A 826 -21.32 -32.36 29.93
CA GLU A 826 -21.58 -33.63 30.64
C GLU A 826 -20.52 -33.98 31.70
N ASN A 827 -19.25 -33.66 31.44
CA ASN A 827 -18.13 -34.00 32.33
C ASN A 827 -17.69 -32.84 33.24
N ALA A 828 -18.37 -31.69 33.17
CA ALA A 828 -17.98 -30.50 33.89
C ALA A 828 -18.47 -30.49 35.35
N LYS A 829 -17.67 -29.95 36.27
CA LYS A 829 -18.00 -29.77 37.70
C LYS A 829 -17.36 -28.54 38.32
N ILE A 830 -17.92 -28.07 39.43
CA ILE A 830 -17.24 -27.12 40.34
C ILE A 830 -16.68 -27.90 41.53
N ILE A 831 -15.46 -27.60 41.95
CA ILE A 831 -14.78 -28.16 43.11
C ILE A 831 -14.43 -27.03 44.07
N VAL A 832 -15.04 -27.02 45.24
CA VAL A 832 -14.76 -26.06 46.31
C VAL A 832 -13.82 -26.70 47.31
N LYS A 833 -12.54 -26.32 47.29
CA LYS A 833 -11.53 -26.87 48.21
C LYS A 833 -11.71 -26.34 49.65
N PRO A 834 -11.08 -26.97 50.66
CA PRO A 834 -11.14 -26.49 52.05
C PRO A 834 -10.82 -24.99 52.18
N LYS A 835 -11.65 -24.24 52.93
CA LYS A 835 -11.58 -22.77 53.09
C LYS A 835 -12.02 -21.96 51.85
N GLY A 836 -12.20 -22.60 50.69
CA GLY A 836 -12.77 -21.97 49.50
C GLY A 836 -14.26 -21.72 49.65
N ARG A 837 -14.79 -20.72 48.93
CA ARG A 837 -16.20 -20.30 49.02
C ARG A 837 -16.85 -20.17 47.65
N LEU A 838 -17.97 -20.84 47.43
CA LEU A 838 -18.87 -20.59 46.30
C LEU A 838 -20.13 -19.89 46.81
N LEU A 839 -20.42 -18.71 46.29
CA LEU A 839 -21.61 -17.93 46.63
C LEU A 839 -22.48 -17.82 45.37
N ILE A 840 -23.69 -18.35 45.40
CA ILE A 840 -24.66 -18.25 44.29
C ILE A 840 -25.84 -17.42 44.79
N ASN A 841 -26.05 -16.26 44.19
CA ASN A 841 -27.08 -15.31 44.59
C ASN A 841 -27.75 -14.67 43.39
N ASP A 842 -28.75 -13.83 43.67
CA ASP A 842 -29.42 -12.95 42.71
C ASP A 842 -29.84 -13.66 41.40
N LEU A 843 -30.62 -14.74 41.54
CA LEU A 843 -31.10 -15.56 40.42
C LEU A 843 -30.01 -16.25 39.56
N GLY A 844 -28.81 -16.47 40.11
CA GLY A 844 -27.79 -17.30 39.45
C GLY A 844 -28.32 -18.70 39.13
N ASN A 845 -28.18 -19.15 37.88
CA ASN A 845 -28.69 -20.42 37.38
C ASN A 845 -27.54 -21.30 36.87
N LEU A 846 -27.40 -22.51 37.38
CA LEU A 846 -26.39 -23.48 36.96
C LEU A 846 -27.09 -24.69 36.34
N THR A 847 -26.87 -24.93 35.04
CA THR A 847 -27.59 -25.94 34.26
C THR A 847 -26.69 -26.54 33.16
N THR A 848 -27.19 -27.49 32.38
CA THR A 848 -26.52 -28.01 31.18
C THR A 848 -27.23 -27.50 29.92
N THR A 849 -26.48 -27.14 28.89
CA THR A 849 -27.03 -26.92 27.53
C THR A 849 -27.00 -28.19 26.69
N CYS A 850 -26.33 -29.23 27.19
CA CYS A 850 -26.22 -30.51 26.51
C CYS A 850 -27.40 -31.40 26.87
N ASN A 851 -27.71 -32.38 26.02
CA ASN A 851 -28.76 -33.36 26.32
C ASN A 851 -28.43 -34.23 27.56
N ASN A 852 -27.16 -34.26 27.98
CA ASN A 852 -26.67 -35.03 29.10
C ASN A 852 -26.50 -34.15 30.36
N LEU A 853 -26.70 -34.77 31.52
CA LEU A 853 -26.53 -34.14 32.82
C LEU A 853 -25.06 -33.80 33.09
N TRP A 854 -24.81 -32.68 33.77
CA TRP A 854 -23.45 -32.32 34.21
C TRP A 854 -23.12 -32.89 35.58
N GLN A 855 -21.84 -32.91 35.96
CA GLN A 855 -21.38 -33.68 37.13
C GLN A 855 -21.76 -33.08 38.49
N GLY A 856 -21.97 -31.76 38.56
CA GLY A 856 -22.36 -31.09 39.81
C GLY A 856 -21.29 -30.28 40.52
N ILE A 857 -21.57 -29.96 41.78
CA ILE A 857 -20.67 -29.22 42.67
C ILE A 857 -20.14 -30.14 43.78
N GLU A 858 -18.83 -30.27 43.91
CA GLU A 858 -18.18 -30.97 45.01
C GLU A 858 -17.67 -29.96 46.05
N VAL A 859 -18.00 -30.19 47.32
CA VAL A 859 -17.60 -29.34 48.45
C VAL A 859 -16.67 -30.12 49.35
N TRP A 860 -15.37 -29.94 49.14
CA TRP A 860 -14.35 -30.72 49.83
C TRP A 860 -14.10 -30.16 51.23
N GLY A 861 -13.96 -31.07 52.18
CA GLY A 861 -13.70 -30.78 53.57
C GLY A 861 -12.53 -31.57 54.14
N ASN A 862 -12.35 -31.43 55.45
CA ASN A 862 -11.50 -32.28 56.28
C ASN A 862 -12.38 -32.96 57.35
N PRO A 863 -12.56 -34.30 57.28
CA PRO A 863 -13.42 -35.04 58.21
C PRO A 863 -12.92 -35.01 59.65
N ASN A 864 -11.65 -34.70 59.88
CA ASN A 864 -11.03 -34.65 61.20
C ASN A 864 -11.09 -33.27 61.86
N GLN A 865 -11.80 -32.30 61.25
CA GLN A 865 -11.91 -30.93 61.73
C GLN A 865 -13.37 -30.53 61.92
N ASN A 866 -13.62 -29.60 62.86
CA ASN A 866 -14.96 -29.05 63.08
C ASN A 866 -15.51 -28.39 61.80
N GLN A 867 -16.81 -28.54 61.54
CA GLN A 867 -17.51 -27.85 60.45
C GLN A 867 -17.52 -26.34 60.68
N SER A 868 -16.50 -25.65 60.18
CA SER A 868 -16.37 -24.19 60.22
C SER A 868 -15.82 -23.65 58.90
N LEU A 869 -16.12 -22.38 58.60
CA LEU A 869 -15.66 -21.72 57.38
C LEU A 869 -14.14 -21.59 57.27
N THR A 870 -13.40 -21.79 58.36
CA THR A 870 -11.93 -21.77 58.39
C THR A 870 -11.30 -23.13 58.10
N ASN A 871 -12.10 -24.20 58.05
CA ASN A 871 -11.62 -25.58 57.91
C ASN A 871 -12.20 -26.29 56.68
N GLN A 872 -13.43 -25.96 56.30
CA GLN A 872 -14.20 -26.69 55.28
C GLN A 872 -14.41 -25.84 54.02
N GLY A 873 -14.62 -26.50 52.88
CA GLY A 873 -15.20 -25.83 51.71
C GLY A 873 -16.63 -25.38 52.03
N PHE A 874 -17.05 -24.26 51.46
CA PHE A 874 -18.35 -23.66 51.76
C PHE A 874 -19.09 -23.26 50.50
N VAL A 875 -20.34 -23.72 50.36
CA VAL A 875 -21.25 -23.27 49.31
C VAL A 875 -22.46 -22.60 49.94
N ARG A 876 -22.83 -21.41 49.46
CA ARG A 876 -24.05 -20.71 49.86
C ARG A 876 -24.91 -20.37 48.65
N LEU A 877 -26.17 -20.76 48.69
CA LEU A 877 -27.20 -20.42 47.71
C LEU A 877 -28.25 -19.51 48.36
N THR A 878 -28.54 -18.37 47.74
CA THR A 878 -29.50 -17.37 48.23
C THR A 878 -30.30 -16.74 47.10
N ASN A 879 -31.36 -16.01 47.41
CA ASN A 879 -32.09 -15.13 46.47
C ASN A 879 -32.52 -15.83 45.16
N GLY A 880 -33.08 -17.04 45.26
CA GLY A 880 -33.62 -17.76 44.10
C GLY A 880 -32.59 -18.46 43.21
N ALA A 881 -31.36 -18.65 43.70
CA ALA A 881 -30.34 -19.46 43.02
C ALA A 881 -30.87 -20.85 42.63
N THR A 882 -30.55 -21.29 41.41
CA THR A 882 -31.03 -22.55 40.83
C THR A 882 -29.87 -23.43 40.39
N ILE A 883 -29.92 -24.71 40.76
CA ILE A 883 -29.05 -25.77 40.21
C ILE A 883 -29.96 -26.80 39.57
N GLU A 884 -29.72 -27.11 38.30
CA GLU A 884 -30.56 -28.03 37.57
C GLU A 884 -29.81 -28.90 36.56
N ASN A 885 -30.45 -30.01 36.18
CA ASN A 885 -29.97 -30.96 35.20
C ASN A 885 -28.55 -31.50 35.50
N ALA A 886 -28.22 -31.70 36.78
CA ALA A 886 -26.98 -32.30 37.25
C ALA A 886 -27.16 -33.77 37.65
N ILE A 887 -26.08 -34.54 37.65
CA ILE A 887 -26.03 -35.86 38.29
C ILE A 887 -26.13 -35.67 39.81
N PHE A 888 -25.27 -34.82 40.37
CA PHE A 888 -25.33 -34.36 41.75
C PHE A 888 -25.51 -32.84 41.73
N GLY A 889 -26.55 -32.27 42.33
CA GLY A 889 -26.67 -30.82 42.41
C GLY A 889 -25.50 -30.24 43.21
N ILE A 890 -25.35 -30.69 44.46
CA ILE A 890 -24.17 -30.43 45.30
C ILE A 890 -23.86 -31.69 46.11
N VAL A 891 -22.59 -31.99 46.37
CA VAL A 891 -22.16 -33.08 47.25
C VAL A 891 -21.08 -32.61 48.22
N ALA A 892 -21.21 -32.95 49.50
CA ALA A 892 -20.26 -32.59 50.56
C ALA A 892 -19.03 -33.53 50.63
N GLY A 893 -18.35 -33.69 49.51
CA GLY A 893 -17.10 -34.44 49.38
C GLY A 893 -16.78 -34.73 47.92
N LYS A 894 -15.64 -35.38 47.67
CA LYS A 894 -15.20 -35.75 46.31
C LYS A 894 -15.88 -37.03 45.85
N MET A 895 -16.39 -37.03 44.62
CA MET A 895 -17.00 -38.19 43.99
C MET A 895 -16.03 -38.82 42.98
N THR A 896 -15.71 -40.09 43.17
CA THR A 896 -14.80 -40.84 42.30
C THR A 896 -15.59 -41.86 41.49
N LEU A 897 -15.49 -41.75 40.16
CA LEU A 897 -16.16 -42.66 39.23
C LEU A 897 -15.50 -44.06 39.32
N SER A 898 -16.29 -45.09 39.60
CA SER A 898 -15.81 -46.47 39.75
C SER A 898 -15.92 -47.30 38.47
N THR A 899 -16.45 -46.74 37.38
CA THR A 899 -16.60 -47.36 36.06
C THR A 899 -16.30 -46.32 34.95
N SER A 900 -16.37 -46.68 33.67
CA SER A 900 -16.25 -45.72 32.55
C SER A 900 -17.55 -44.98 32.23
N ASN A 901 -18.67 -45.28 32.92
CA ASN A 901 -19.97 -44.67 32.64
C ASN A 901 -20.35 -43.66 33.73
N ALA A 902 -20.24 -42.38 33.39
CA ALA A 902 -20.48 -41.26 34.26
C ALA A 902 -21.95 -40.93 34.50
N LEU A 903 -22.91 -41.51 33.77
CA LEU A 903 -24.31 -41.06 33.72
C LEU A 903 -25.19 -41.48 34.90
N PHE A 904 -24.74 -42.42 35.74
CA PHE A 904 -25.55 -42.96 36.83
C PHE A 904 -24.90 -42.73 38.20
N PRO A 905 -25.64 -42.26 39.23
CA PRO A 905 -25.04 -41.88 40.51
C PRO A 905 -24.45 -43.06 41.28
N ASN A 906 -24.99 -44.27 41.08
CA ASN A 906 -24.49 -45.51 41.68
C ASN A 906 -23.12 -45.97 41.15
N ASN A 907 -22.61 -45.35 40.08
CA ASN A 907 -21.26 -45.57 39.57
C ASN A 907 -20.22 -44.66 40.23
N TYR A 908 -20.61 -43.86 41.23
CA TYR A 908 -19.68 -43.04 42.00
C TYR A 908 -19.54 -43.56 43.42
N SER A 909 -18.33 -43.41 43.95
CA SER A 909 -18.01 -43.62 45.36
C SER A 909 -17.56 -42.31 45.98
N LEU A 910 -18.05 -42.03 47.19
CA LEU A 910 -17.64 -40.86 47.97
C LEU A 910 -16.27 -41.13 48.59
N ASP A 911 -15.32 -40.23 48.35
CA ASP A 911 -14.01 -40.27 49.00
C ASP A 911 -14.15 -39.76 50.44
N ALA A 912 -14.18 -40.70 51.38
CA ALA A 912 -14.34 -40.43 52.80
C ALA A 912 -13.30 -39.43 53.36
N THR A 913 -12.12 -39.30 52.73
CA THR A 913 -11.05 -38.40 53.17
C THR A 913 -11.31 -36.92 52.88
N THR A 914 -12.30 -36.62 52.04
CA THR A 914 -12.63 -35.26 51.57
C THR A 914 -13.99 -34.76 52.07
N THR A 915 -14.60 -35.47 53.01
CA THR A 915 -15.92 -35.13 53.55
C THR A 915 -15.84 -33.98 54.57
N GLY A 916 -16.98 -33.38 54.91
CA GLY A 916 -17.07 -32.30 55.91
C GLY A 916 -17.36 -30.91 55.34
N GLY A 917 -17.50 -30.78 54.02
CA GLY A 917 -17.95 -29.54 53.36
C GLY A 917 -19.27 -29.00 53.90
N ILE A 918 -19.46 -27.69 53.82
CA ILE A 918 -20.65 -26.98 54.34
C ILE A 918 -21.50 -26.50 53.17
N ILE A 919 -22.78 -26.86 53.18
CA ILE A 919 -23.78 -26.43 52.18
C ILE A 919 -24.86 -25.62 52.91
N TRP A 920 -25.08 -24.38 52.50
CA TRP A 920 -26.15 -23.54 53.00
C TRP A 920 -27.04 -23.05 51.87
N ALA A 921 -28.26 -23.59 51.77
CA ALA A 921 -29.24 -23.21 50.77
C ALA A 921 -30.44 -22.50 51.42
N ASP A 922 -30.69 -21.26 51.01
CA ASP A 922 -31.81 -20.42 51.47
C ASP A 922 -32.60 -19.90 50.26
N GLY A 923 -33.84 -20.37 50.10
CA GLY A 923 -34.67 -20.04 48.93
C GLY A 923 -34.11 -20.53 47.59
N ALA A 924 -33.28 -21.58 47.58
CA ALA A 924 -32.67 -22.16 46.38
C ALA A 924 -33.56 -23.24 45.73
N LYS A 925 -33.35 -23.50 44.44
CA LYS A 925 -34.08 -24.51 43.67
C LYS A 925 -33.13 -25.58 43.14
N PHE A 926 -33.50 -26.85 43.30
CA PHE A 926 -32.83 -28.01 42.73
C PHE A 926 -33.80 -28.72 41.79
N ILE A 927 -33.62 -28.58 40.47
CA ILE A 927 -34.62 -29.00 39.47
C ILE A 927 -33.99 -30.06 38.55
N ASN A 928 -34.66 -31.19 38.33
CA ASN A 928 -34.20 -32.23 37.39
C ASN A 928 -32.77 -32.74 37.61
N ASN A 929 -32.24 -32.62 38.84
CA ASN A 929 -31.00 -33.28 39.22
C ASN A 929 -31.31 -34.74 39.54
N GLN A 930 -30.42 -35.68 39.21
CA GLN A 930 -30.60 -37.08 39.65
C GLN A 930 -30.53 -37.18 41.17
N ILE A 931 -29.62 -36.43 41.79
CA ILE A 931 -29.54 -36.21 43.24
C ILE A 931 -29.41 -34.71 43.49
N GLY A 932 -30.27 -34.13 44.34
CA GLY A 932 -30.28 -32.69 44.61
C GLY A 932 -29.13 -32.21 45.49
N ILE A 933 -28.97 -32.81 46.67
CA ILE A 933 -27.89 -32.54 47.66
C ILE A 933 -27.45 -33.87 48.27
#